data_AF-A0A2M7X9Z0-F1
#
_entry.id   AF-A0A2M7X9Z0-F1
#
_cell.length_a   1.000
_cell.length_b   1.000
_cell.length_c   1.000
_cell.angle_alpha   90.00
_cell.angle_beta   90.00
_cell.angle_gamma   90.00
#
_symmetry.space_group_name_H-M   'P 1'
#
loop_
_entity.id
_entity.type
_entity.pdbx_description
1 polymer ?
#
loop_
_entity_poly.entity_id
_entity_poly.type
_entity_poly.pdbx_seq_one_letter_code
_entity_poly.pdbx_strand_id
1 'polypeptide(L)'
;MQTRPPIVTVLGHVDHGKCVSPDTLISIADGRIIKAEQLYKELPGFGYEEKTDGGKVVRTKKSISVFGFDGKKVKISPIIAGWKLKSPNTLYGVELNSGDKVITTAEHPFFVFSSNGKIRQVRADELEKDCFVIVPKNLKFSSDLDKVKNEILQKLLITGNWIVFLNSAKAYNFLQKIRKYGCVKLAKEGFLTTGFDSVAQDKLRLRASDFIKLAFHFGYKEKEIYSMVDCIKNSSSKWRAGHTSPRLRLPQTRNDFIKLGYVLGCLIGDGYILEGVLDNNDKEIHEAYCSYLKQVFNVKTKIVQGHTCKRVINTGGESFNRFLTDILSLPKSNKSATVSIPQIIQPFKEMIKPLIEGWFDTDGYVSKINNSVEITSKSELLVREVGFYLLEYGIHSSIYTKNGYWVLRIANKPYLNIFYKDFNPRVLYKKERIKEAVGKSSTSRIFDLTPISGKVIRNVHFLRKLLQLDIFDPAEEFRAIIDTEVSSVKVRKVSKTKSKNNWVYDFTVDKTHNFVANRIFIHNTTLLDKIRTTNVAGKEAGGITQGIGASVVTTKEGKKITFIDTPGHALFTKMRSRGAKACDIAILVVDASDGVKPQTLEALQLIKEAKIPFIVAITKTDLPAADVEGVLSQLEKEEILFEGRGGNTPYLRISAKTGFGITELLEMITLVSEVSEIKGDAKSPLLAVVIETSKEKGGLTVSLVVRDGTLKVGDILYAEKSECKVRGLFDYQGKSVKEILPGDPGQILGFSILPDVGSIISTDKSLIKESTKVSTKKDQFKKIKEDEIPVILKAKNVGALEALESSLPAKVVVVDSSVGDVLESDVLMARSTGARVFAYDSGISNSVLKLAEAEKVKTYKFKIIYELIDKLQEILLGGKEEILGKAEIIAEFPFNDKKIAGCKVTNGKIVKTANLYLERNGKEMGRIKAVSLKKGKQEVMEVKPGEEFGILFEPQLDFAIGDVIVSVAK
;
A
#
# COMPACT_ATOMS: atom_id res chain seq x y z
N MET A 1 24.66 -5.21 45.88
CA MET A 1 24.51 -5.60 44.45
C MET A 1 23.38 -6.61 44.26
N GLN A 2 22.29 -6.18 43.65
CA GLN A 2 21.26 -7.07 43.10
C GLN A 2 21.45 -7.13 41.57
N THR A 3 20.98 -8.19 40.92
CA THR A 3 20.91 -8.21 39.45
C THR A 3 19.90 -7.15 39.01
N ARG A 4 20.32 -6.23 38.15
CA ARG A 4 19.43 -5.22 37.56
C ARG A 4 18.98 -5.69 36.17
N PRO A 5 17.82 -5.22 35.66
CA PRO A 5 17.41 -5.49 34.29
C PRO A 5 18.52 -5.10 33.29
N PRO A 6 18.87 -5.98 32.32
CA PRO A 6 19.81 -5.61 31.27
C PRO A 6 19.20 -4.55 30.37
N ILE A 7 20.03 -3.59 29.96
CA ILE A 7 19.67 -2.55 29.01
C ILE A 7 20.17 -3.01 27.63
N VAL A 8 19.24 -3.15 26.68
CA VAL A 8 19.46 -3.81 25.40
C VAL A 8 19.14 -2.87 24.26
N THR A 9 20.00 -2.76 23.25
CA THR A 9 19.67 -2.07 22.00
C THR A 9 19.46 -3.06 20.87
N VAL A 10 18.54 -2.75 19.96
CA VAL A 10 18.36 -3.50 18.70
C VAL A 10 18.94 -2.67 17.56
N LEU A 11 19.93 -3.22 16.88
CA LEU A 11 20.62 -2.56 15.77
C LEU A 11 20.46 -3.41 14.50
N GLY A 12 19.80 -2.83 13.48
CA GLY A 12 19.52 -3.49 12.20
C GLY A 12 18.35 -2.83 11.45
N HIS A 13 18.05 -3.31 10.23
CA HIS A 13 16.97 -2.74 9.41
C HIS A 13 15.59 -3.14 9.94
N VAL A 14 14.68 -2.17 10.10
CA VAL A 14 13.33 -2.35 10.61
C VAL A 14 12.34 -1.84 9.56
N ASP A 15 11.65 -2.75 8.88
CA ASP A 15 10.77 -2.35 7.77
C ASP A 15 9.51 -1.65 8.29
N HIS A 16 9.22 -0.44 7.78
CA HIS A 16 7.93 0.24 7.94
C HIS A 16 7.55 0.91 6.61
N GLY A 17 6.25 1.13 6.38
CA GLY A 17 5.76 1.84 5.18
C GLY A 17 5.43 0.98 3.97
N LYS A 18 4.90 -0.24 4.14
CA LYS A 18 4.51 -1.16 3.04
C LYS A 18 3.01 -1.07 2.71
N CYS A 19 2.51 0.06 2.22
CA CYS A 19 1.08 0.28 2.00
C CYS A 19 0.66 0.29 0.53
N VAL A 20 -0.63 0.10 0.27
CA VAL A 20 -1.26 0.21 -1.05
C VAL A 20 -2.30 1.32 -1.12
N SER A 21 -2.61 1.75 -2.33
CA SER A 21 -3.64 2.76 -2.60
C SER A 21 -5.06 2.22 -2.33
N PRO A 22 -6.03 3.10 -2.00
CA PRO A 22 -7.42 2.73 -1.70
C PRO A 22 -8.12 1.92 -2.78
N ASP A 23 -7.83 2.21 -4.05
CA ASP A 23 -8.48 1.59 -5.22
C ASP A 23 -7.89 0.22 -5.58
N THR A 24 -6.87 -0.23 -4.86
CA THR A 24 -6.25 -1.54 -5.06
C THR A 24 -7.27 -2.66 -4.80
N LEU A 25 -7.50 -3.53 -5.78
CA LEU A 25 -8.43 -4.65 -5.67
C LEU A 25 -7.75 -5.81 -4.97
N ILE A 26 -8.36 -6.30 -3.90
CA ILE A 26 -7.89 -7.40 -3.07
C ILE A 26 -8.81 -8.60 -3.28
N SER A 27 -8.20 -9.77 -3.47
CA SER A 27 -8.91 -11.03 -3.63
C SER A 27 -9.17 -11.67 -2.26
N ILE A 28 -10.44 -11.79 -1.90
CA ILE A 28 -10.90 -12.46 -0.68
C ILE A 28 -11.18 -13.93 -1.01
N ALA A 29 -10.81 -14.84 -0.10
CA ALA A 29 -10.96 -16.27 -0.27
C ALA A 29 -12.43 -16.73 -0.43
N ASP A 30 -13.38 -15.90 0.00
CA ASP A 30 -14.82 -16.13 -0.12
C ASP A 30 -15.39 -15.87 -1.52
N GLY A 31 -14.56 -15.49 -2.50
CA GLY A 31 -14.97 -15.20 -3.88
C GLY A 31 -15.10 -13.71 -4.19
N ARG A 32 -15.13 -12.85 -3.15
CA ARG A 32 -15.29 -11.41 -3.35
C ARG A 32 -13.98 -10.74 -3.77
N ILE A 33 -14.08 -9.80 -4.70
CA ILE A 33 -13.01 -8.89 -5.09
C ILE A 33 -13.38 -7.49 -4.59
N ILE A 34 -12.57 -6.96 -3.66
CA ILE A 34 -12.94 -5.76 -2.90
C ILE A 34 -11.79 -4.75 -2.93
N LYS A 35 -12.10 -3.45 -3.05
CA LYS A 35 -11.11 -2.38 -2.91
C LYS A 35 -10.51 -2.34 -1.50
N ALA A 36 -9.22 -2.03 -1.37
CA ALA A 36 -8.53 -1.91 -0.08
C ALA A 36 -9.28 -1.02 0.93
N GLU A 37 -9.76 0.15 0.50
CA GLU A 37 -10.55 1.02 1.39
C GLU A 37 -11.86 0.37 1.87
N GLN A 38 -12.57 -0.33 0.98
CA GLN A 38 -13.82 -1.01 1.34
C GLN A 38 -13.54 -2.17 2.30
N LEU A 39 -12.48 -2.96 2.02
CA LEU A 39 -12.06 -4.04 2.90
C LEU A 39 -11.76 -3.54 4.31
N TYR A 40 -11.03 -2.43 4.43
CA TYR A 40 -10.78 -1.79 5.73
C TYR A 40 -12.08 -1.40 6.45
N LYS A 41 -13.08 -0.85 5.73
CA LYS A 41 -14.37 -0.47 6.31
C LYS A 41 -15.22 -1.66 6.78
N GLU A 42 -14.98 -2.86 6.26
CA GLU A 42 -15.69 -4.08 6.67
C GLU A 42 -15.09 -4.72 7.94
N LEU A 43 -13.82 -4.44 8.28
CA LEU A 43 -13.13 -5.02 9.44
C LEU A 43 -13.73 -4.64 10.81
N PRO A 44 -14.20 -3.40 11.09
CA PRO A 44 -14.73 -3.01 12.40
C PRO A 44 -15.93 -3.83 12.85
N GLY A 45 -16.74 -4.35 11.91
CA GLY A 45 -17.86 -5.24 12.24
C GLY A 45 -17.44 -6.56 12.92
N PHE A 46 -16.14 -6.85 12.93
CA PHE A 46 -15.53 -8.05 13.48
C PHE A 46 -14.43 -7.76 14.51
N GLY A 47 -14.26 -6.50 14.92
CA GLY A 47 -13.07 -6.02 15.62
C GLY A 47 -13.29 -4.82 16.53
N TYR A 48 -12.20 -4.25 17.04
CA TYR A 48 -12.19 -2.94 17.68
C TYR A 48 -11.23 -1.99 16.95
N GLU A 49 -11.61 -0.72 16.83
CA GLU A 49 -10.82 0.32 16.17
C GLU A 49 -9.97 1.05 17.21
N GLU A 50 -8.65 1.09 17.00
CA GLU A 50 -7.71 1.88 17.79
C GLU A 50 -7.24 3.06 16.93
N LYS A 51 -7.21 4.25 17.52
CA LYS A 51 -6.59 5.42 16.87
C LYS A 51 -5.08 5.34 17.07
N THR A 52 -4.33 5.53 16.00
CA THR A 52 -2.86 5.57 16.01
C THR A 52 -2.39 6.92 15.45
N ASP A 53 -1.21 7.37 15.85
CA ASP A 53 -0.68 8.65 15.36
C ASP A 53 -0.30 8.55 13.88
N GLY A 54 -1.09 9.21 13.02
CA GLY A 54 -0.96 9.15 11.56
C GLY A 54 -1.96 8.23 10.86
N GLY A 55 -2.87 7.58 11.59
CA GLY A 55 -3.84 6.67 11.00
C GLY A 55 -4.86 6.05 11.96
N LYS A 56 -5.39 4.91 11.56
CA LYS A 56 -6.29 4.08 12.34
C LYS A 56 -5.96 2.61 12.09
N VAL A 57 -6.08 1.79 13.12
CA VAL A 57 -5.94 0.34 13.01
C VAL A 57 -7.22 -0.33 13.48
N VAL A 58 -7.60 -1.39 12.80
CA VAL A 58 -8.72 -2.24 13.18
C VAL A 58 -8.19 -3.64 13.39
N ARG A 59 -8.30 -4.16 14.62
CA ARG A 59 -7.95 -5.54 14.94
C ARG A 59 -9.20 -6.40 14.87
N THR A 60 -9.20 -7.44 14.05
CA THR A 60 -10.38 -8.32 13.87
C THR A 60 -10.25 -9.63 14.64
N LYS A 61 -11.34 -10.06 15.27
CA LYS A 61 -11.50 -11.38 15.93
C LYS A 61 -12.07 -12.44 14.99
N LYS A 62 -12.66 -12.05 13.85
CA LYS A 62 -13.25 -12.96 12.84
C LYS A 62 -12.47 -12.90 11.53
N SER A 63 -12.22 -14.05 10.93
CA SER A 63 -11.25 -14.28 9.85
C SER A 63 -11.79 -13.97 8.45
N ILE A 64 -11.75 -12.70 8.02
CA ILE A 64 -11.71 -12.43 6.56
C ILE A 64 -10.38 -12.98 6.06
N SER A 65 -10.42 -13.92 5.12
CA SER A 65 -9.21 -14.59 4.63
C SER A 65 -8.87 -14.16 3.21
N VAL A 66 -7.59 -14.00 2.93
CA VAL A 66 -7.03 -13.59 1.63
C VAL A 66 -6.06 -14.65 1.12
N PHE A 67 -5.76 -14.61 -0.17
CA PHE A 67 -4.72 -15.45 -0.77
C PHE A 67 -3.35 -14.81 -0.56
N GLY A 68 -2.42 -15.54 0.04
CA GLY A 68 -1.00 -15.19 0.12
C GLY A 68 -0.11 -16.31 -0.43
N PHE A 69 1.19 -16.09 -0.40
CA PHE A 69 2.23 -16.94 -0.96
C PHE A 69 3.25 -17.28 0.12
N ASP A 70 3.60 -18.55 0.30
CA ASP A 70 4.57 -18.97 1.32
C ASP A 70 5.98 -19.22 0.77
N GLY A 71 6.24 -18.83 -0.49
CA GLY A 71 7.48 -19.12 -1.20
C GLY A 71 7.41 -20.35 -2.11
N LYS A 72 6.38 -21.21 -1.95
CA LYS A 72 6.16 -22.40 -2.81
C LYS A 72 4.74 -22.47 -3.39
N LYS A 73 3.73 -22.24 -2.54
CA LYS A 73 2.31 -22.41 -2.90
C LYS A 73 1.47 -21.23 -2.47
N VAL A 74 0.29 -21.12 -3.07
CA VAL A 74 -0.73 -20.14 -2.67
C VAL A 74 -1.47 -20.69 -1.46
N LYS A 75 -1.58 -19.90 -0.38
CA LYS A 75 -2.27 -20.25 0.87
C LYS A 75 -3.34 -19.23 1.20
N ILE A 76 -4.46 -19.73 1.73
CA ILE A 76 -5.52 -18.88 2.28
C ILE A 76 -5.16 -18.58 3.74
N SER A 77 -5.09 -17.29 4.07
CA SER A 77 -4.72 -16.84 5.41
C SER A 77 -5.58 -15.69 5.91
N PRO A 78 -5.91 -15.65 7.21
CA PRO A 78 -6.78 -14.61 7.76
C PRO A 78 -6.05 -13.28 7.89
N ILE A 79 -6.79 -12.19 7.64
CA ILE A 79 -6.40 -10.84 8.04
C ILE A 79 -6.62 -10.74 9.56
N ILE A 80 -5.59 -10.30 10.28
CA ILE A 80 -5.64 -10.07 11.73
C ILE A 80 -5.78 -8.59 12.07
N ALA A 81 -5.26 -7.70 11.21
CA ALA A 81 -5.41 -6.26 11.36
C ALA A 81 -5.47 -5.57 9.99
N GLY A 82 -6.26 -4.51 9.91
CA GLY A 82 -6.25 -3.58 8.80
C GLY A 82 -5.79 -2.20 9.26
N TRP A 83 -4.97 -1.56 8.45
CA TRP A 83 -4.37 -0.27 8.73
C TRP A 83 -4.85 0.75 7.71
N LYS A 84 -5.18 1.94 8.18
CA LYS A 84 -5.47 3.12 7.37
C LYS A 84 -4.52 4.21 7.79
N LEU A 85 -3.54 4.50 6.94
CA LEU A 85 -2.43 5.41 7.25
C LEU A 85 -2.45 6.61 6.31
N LYS A 86 -1.98 7.77 6.78
CA LYS A 86 -1.91 8.96 5.93
C LYS A 86 -0.98 8.69 4.74
N SER A 87 -1.44 9.05 3.55
CA SER A 87 -0.67 8.82 2.33
C SER A 87 0.53 9.78 2.26
N PRO A 88 1.73 9.29 1.88
CA PRO A 88 2.85 10.18 1.56
C PRO A 88 2.56 10.98 0.28
N ASN A 89 3.28 12.08 0.07
CA ASN A 89 3.11 12.94 -1.10
C ASN A 89 3.34 12.21 -2.43
N THR A 90 4.25 11.23 -2.41
CA THR A 90 4.65 10.45 -3.58
C THR A 90 4.35 8.97 -3.37
N LEU A 91 3.66 8.37 -4.34
CA LEU A 91 3.43 6.93 -4.44
C LEU A 91 4.07 6.38 -5.71
N TYR A 92 4.33 5.08 -5.74
CA TYR A 92 4.91 4.37 -6.86
C TYR A 92 3.88 3.47 -7.52
N GLY A 93 3.54 3.77 -8.77
CA GLY A 93 2.71 2.96 -9.63
C GLY A 93 3.57 1.98 -10.43
N VAL A 94 3.43 0.70 -10.13
CA VAL A 94 4.07 -0.41 -10.85
C VAL A 94 3.07 -1.00 -11.83
N GLU A 95 3.38 -0.91 -13.12
CA GLU A 95 2.57 -1.45 -14.23
C GLU A 95 3.31 -2.62 -14.88
N LEU A 96 2.63 -3.75 -15.02
CA LEU A 96 3.15 -4.97 -15.63
C LEU A 96 2.77 -5.07 -17.11
N ASN A 97 3.46 -5.91 -17.88
CA ASN A 97 3.13 -6.17 -19.29
C ASN A 97 1.75 -6.84 -19.48
N SER A 98 1.20 -7.44 -18.42
CA SER A 98 -0.18 -7.92 -18.39
C SER A 98 -1.21 -6.79 -18.31
N GLY A 99 -0.80 -5.53 -18.07
CA GLY A 99 -1.70 -4.39 -17.81
C GLY A 99 -2.20 -4.32 -16.37
N ASP A 100 -1.74 -5.21 -15.50
CA ASP A 100 -1.92 -5.07 -14.06
C ASP A 100 -1.13 -3.89 -13.54
N LYS A 101 -1.77 -3.09 -12.69
CA LYS A 101 -1.16 -1.91 -12.10
C LYS A 101 -1.49 -1.85 -10.64
N VAL A 102 -0.50 -1.72 -9.79
CA VAL A 102 -0.68 -1.47 -8.35
C VAL A 102 0.05 -0.18 -7.97
N ILE A 103 -0.55 0.58 -7.06
CA ILE A 103 0.04 1.83 -6.55
C ILE A 103 0.37 1.60 -5.08
N THR A 104 1.63 1.80 -4.73
CA THR A 104 2.19 1.48 -3.42
C THR A 104 3.04 2.63 -2.88
N THR A 105 3.39 2.58 -1.61
CA THR A 105 4.45 3.41 -1.03
C THR A 105 5.83 2.98 -1.53
N ALA A 106 6.84 3.86 -1.44
CA ALA A 106 8.19 3.61 -1.95
C ALA A 106 8.82 2.31 -1.42
N GLU A 107 8.71 2.10 -0.10
CA GLU A 107 9.29 0.98 0.64
C GLU A 107 8.59 -0.38 0.36
N HIS A 108 7.50 -0.39 -0.40
CA HIS A 108 6.70 -1.61 -0.58
C HIS A 108 7.46 -2.66 -1.40
N PRO A 109 7.73 -3.87 -0.87
CA PRO A 109 8.51 -4.86 -1.58
C PRO A 109 7.65 -5.70 -2.52
N PHE A 110 8.17 -5.91 -3.72
CA PHE A 110 7.65 -6.82 -4.74
C PHE A 110 8.49 -8.08 -4.76
N PHE A 111 7.84 -9.24 -4.82
CA PHE A 111 8.53 -10.49 -5.12
C PHE A 111 8.95 -10.47 -6.59
N VAL A 112 10.25 -10.63 -6.84
CA VAL A 112 10.82 -10.72 -8.18
C VAL A 112 11.68 -11.97 -8.32
N PHE A 113 11.72 -12.54 -9.51
CA PHE A 113 12.71 -13.57 -9.82
C PHE A 113 14.08 -12.93 -10.10
N SER A 114 15.14 -13.42 -9.46
CA SER A 114 16.52 -13.09 -9.81
C SER A 114 17.00 -13.88 -11.04
N SER A 115 18.12 -13.46 -11.61
CA SER A 115 18.75 -14.07 -12.80
C SER A 115 19.16 -15.53 -12.62
N ASN A 116 19.27 -16.00 -11.38
CA ASN A 116 19.50 -17.40 -11.01
C ASN A 116 18.21 -18.16 -10.66
N GLY A 117 17.03 -17.59 -10.92
CA GLY A 117 15.74 -18.25 -10.69
C GLY A 117 15.23 -18.25 -9.25
N LYS A 118 15.97 -17.67 -8.29
CA LYS A 118 15.50 -17.49 -6.90
C LYS A 118 14.48 -16.36 -6.80
N ILE A 119 13.64 -16.40 -5.77
CA ILE A 119 12.69 -15.34 -5.43
C ILE A 119 13.37 -14.38 -4.45
N ARG A 120 13.45 -13.11 -4.80
CA ARG A 120 13.92 -12.03 -3.91
C ARG A 120 12.88 -10.92 -3.80
N GLN A 121 13.04 -10.04 -2.83
CA GLN A 121 12.19 -8.86 -2.67
C GLN A 121 12.92 -7.63 -3.21
N VAL A 122 12.20 -6.75 -3.92
CA VAL A 122 12.72 -5.47 -4.42
C VAL A 122 11.69 -4.38 -4.13
N ARG A 123 12.11 -3.26 -3.54
CA ARG A 123 11.23 -2.15 -3.19
C ARG A 123 10.63 -1.49 -4.42
N ALA A 124 9.47 -0.84 -4.26
CA ALA A 124 8.75 -0.20 -5.35
C ALA A 124 9.55 0.91 -6.03
N ASP A 125 10.39 1.62 -5.27
CA ASP A 125 11.23 2.72 -5.75
C ASP A 125 12.57 2.26 -6.37
N GLU A 126 13.02 1.07 -6.01
CA GLU A 126 14.18 0.39 -6.60
C GLU A 126 13.80 -0.55 -7.75
N LEU A 127 12.49 -0.78 -7.97
CA LEU A 127 12.02 -1.69 -8.99
C LEU A 127 12.30 -1.11 -10.38
N GLU A 128 13.15 -1.80 -11.14
CA GLU A 128 13.49 -1.38 -12.48
C GLU A 128 12.50 -1.90 -13.52
N LYS A 129 12.42 -1.18 -14.64
CA LYS A 129 11.79 -1.70 -15.85
C LYS A 129 12.45 -3.03 -16.21
N ASP A 130 11.67 -3.94 -16.78
CA ASP A 130 12.13 -5.25 -17.23
C ASP A 130 12.40 -6.30 -16.11
N CYS A 131 12.24 -5.97 -14.83
CA CYS A 131 12.16 -6.95 -13.74
C CYS A 131 10.95 -7.88 -13.89
N PHE A 132 11.05 -9.13 -13.41
CA PHE A 132 9.94 -10.09 -13.45
C PHE A 132 9.30 -10.23 -12.07
N VAL A 133 8.10 -9.66 -11.90
CA VAL A 133 7.33 -9.70 -10.65
C VAL A 133 6.49 -10.97 -10.58
N ILE A 134 6.38 -11.55 -9.39
CA ILE A 134 5.63 -12.79 -9.14
C ILE A 134 4.13 -12.53 -9.05
N VAL A 135 3.36 -13.35 -9.75
CA VAL A 135 1.89 -13.34 -9.78
C VAL A 135 1.35 -14.75 -9.52
N PRO A 136 0.14 -14.93 -8.97
CA PRO A 136 -0.46 -16.25 -8.82
C PRO A 136 -0.78 -16.89 -10.18
N LYS A 137 -0.49 -18.19 -10.36
CA LYS A 137 -0.98 -18.97 -11.52
C LYS A 137 -2.46 -19.28 -11.42
N ASN A 138 -2.94 -19.53 -10.20
CA ASN A 138 -4.32 -19.87 -9.92
C ASN A 138 -4.75 -19.33 -8.54
N LEU A 139 -6.02 -18.92 -8.43
CA LEU A 139 -6.69 -18.58 -7.18
C LEU A 139 -7.95 -19.43 -7.01
N LYS A 140 -7.92 -20.39 -6.08
CA LYS A 140 -9.07 -21.28 -5.82
C LYS A 140 -10.03 -20.65 -4.82
N PHE A 141 -11.13 -20.08 -5.31
CA PHE A 141 -12.15 -19.47 -4.48
C PHE A 141 -13.07 -20.51 -3.82
N SER A 142 -13.47 -20.25 -2.57
CA SER A 142 -14.58 -20.98 -1.96
C SER A 142 -15.89 -20.60 -2.65
N SER A 143 -16.85 -21.53 -2.73
CA SER A 143 -18.17 -21.27 -3.30
C SER A 143 -19.27 -21.57 -2.29
N ASP A 144 -20.19 -20.63 -2.11
CA ASP A 144 -21.27 -20.73 -1.15
C ASP A 144 -22.57 -20.09 -1.68
N LEU A 145 -23.48 -20.96 -2.15
CA LEU A 145 -24.79 -20.54 -2.65
C LEU A 145 -25.71 -20.03 -1.54
N ASP A 146 -25.57 -20.54 -0.32
CA ASP A 146 -26.43 -20.15 0.79
C ASP A 146 -26.12 -18.69 1.20
N LYS A 147 -24.87 -18.23 1.08
CA LYS A 147 -24.53 -16.79 1.21
C LYS A 147 -25.29 -15.91 0.22
N VAL A 148 -25.34 -16.28 -1.06
CA VAL A 148 -26.06 -15.52 -2.08
C VAL A 148 -27.55 -15.41 -1.74
N LYS A 149 -28.17 -16.52 -1.32
CA LYS A 149 -29.58 -16.56 -0.89
C LYS A 149 -29.82 -15.66 0.34
N ASN A 150 -28.92 -15.70 1.30
CA ASN A 150 -29.00 -14.90 2.52
C ASN A 150 -28.91 -13.41 2.21
N GLU A 151 -27.98 -13.00 1.34
CA GLU A 151 -27.88 -11.61 0.90
C GLU A 151 -29.12 -11.14 0.13
N ILE A 152 -29.73 -12.00 -0.69
CA ILE A 152 -31.01 -11.69 -1.36
C ILE A 152 -32.10 -11.43 -0.31
N LEU A 153 -32.20 -12.24 0.75
CA LEU A 153 -33.15 -11.98 1.85
C LEU A 153 -32.88 -10.64 2.54
N GLN A 154 -31.62 -10.34 2.83
CA GLN A 154 -31.26 -9.07 3.46
C GLN A 154 -31.62 -7.87 2.58
N LYS A 155 -31.39 -7.95 1.27
CA LYS A 155 -31.81 -6.92 0.31
C LYS A 155 -33.33 -6.79 0.24
N LEU A 156 -34.07 -7.89 0.26
CA LEU A 156 -35.54 -7.88 0.32
C LEU A 156 -36.06 -7.21 1.60
N LEU A 157 -35.40 -7.44 2.73
CA LEU A 157 -35.71 -6.83 4.02
C LEU A 157 -35.47 -5.31 4.02
N ILE A 158 -34.31 -4.87 3.51
CA ILE A 158 -33.87 -3.46 3.54
C ILE A 158 -34.63 -2.59 2.51
N THR A 159 -34.86 -3.10 1.30
CA THR A 159 -35.45 -2.32 0.20
C THR A 159 -36.98 -2.13 0.32
N GLY A 160 -37.61 -2.73 1.35
CA GLY A 160 -38.86 -2.31 2.00
C GLY A 160 -40.18 -2.37 1.22
N ASN A 161 -40.16 -2.51 -0.11
CA ASN A 161 -41.36 -2.43 -0.96
C ASN A 161 -41.56 -3.67 -1.83
N TRP A 162 -41.47 -4.85 -1.22
CA TRP A 162 -41.73 -6.13 -1.87
C TRP A 162 -42.89 -6.88 -1.20
N ILE A 163 -43.74 -7.51 -2.01
CA ILE A 163 -44.67 -8.53 -1.53
C ILE A 163 -44.06 -9.88 -1.85
N VAL A 164 -43.92 -10.73 -0.84
CA VAL A 164 -43.53 -12.14 -0.97
C VAL A 164 -44.78 -13.01 -1.02
N PHE A 165 -44.76 -14.00 -1.89
CA PHE A 165 -45.74 -15.07 -1.97
C PHE A 165 -45.08 -16.36 -1.48
N LEU A 166 -45.71 -17.01 -0.52
CA LEU A 166 -45.15 -18.16 0.17
C LEU A 166 -45.56 -19.47 -0.51
N ASN A 167 -44.63 -20.41 -0.58
CA ASN A 167 -44.91 -21.78 -0.97
C ASN A 167 -45.74 -22.46 0.14
N SER A 168 -46.96 -22.89 -0.19
CA SER A 168 -47.91 -23.45 0.78
C SER A 168 -47.36 -24.64 1.57
N ALA A 169 -46.66 -25.56 0.91
CA ALA A 169 -46.11 -26.75 1.55
C ALA A 169 -44.96 -26.40 2.50
N LYS A 170 -44.02 -25.56 2.06
CA LYS A 170 -42.84 -25.21 2.87
C LYS A 170 -43.15 -24.23 4.01
N ALA A 171 -44.12 -23.35 3.81
CA ALA A 171 -44.52 -22.35 4.80
C ALA A 171 -45.60 -22.85 5.76
N TYR A 172 -46.08 -24.09 5.64
CA TYR A 172 -47.18 -24.62 6.45
C TYR A 172 -46.97 -24.41 7.95
N ASN A 173 -45.84 -24.86 8.50
CA ASN A 173 -45.53 -24.71 9.93
C ASN A 173 -45.41 -23.24 10.36
N PHE A 174 -44.87 -22.38 9.49
CA PHE A 174 -44.75 -20.95 9.77
C PHE A 174 -46.13 -20.30 9.89
N LEU A 175 -47.05 -20.66 8.99
CA LEU A 175 -48.43 -20.17 9.00
C LEU A 175 -49.19 -20.66 10.23
N GLN A 176 -48.98 -21.92 10.65
CA GLN A 176 -49.57 -22.44 11.90
C GLN A 176 -49.08 -21.68 13.13
N LYS A 177 -47.79 -21.32 13.19
CA LYS A 177 -47.25 -20.48 14.27
C LYS A 177 -47.89 -19.09 14.30
N ILE A 178 -48.08 -18.45 13.13
CA ILE A 178 -48.81 -17.17 13.05
C ILE A 178 -50.25 -17.30 13.59
N ARG A 179 -50.97 -18.35 13.16
CA ARG A 179 -52.35 -18.61 13.61
C ARG A 179 -52.42 -18.79 15.12
N LYS A 180 -51.50 -19.57 15.70
CA LYS A 180 -51.43 -19.83 17.14
C LYS A 180 -51.09 -18.57 17.95
N TYR A 181 -50.22 -17.70 17.43
CA TYR A 181 -49.80 -16.47 18.13
C TYR A 181 -50.86 -15.36 18.05
N GLY A 182 -51.60 -15.31 16.95
CA GLY A 182 -52.69 -14.36 16.71
C GLY A 182 -52.22 -13.05 16.05
N CYS A 183 -52.87 -12.70 14.94
CA CYS A 183 -52.51 -11.52 14.12
C CYS A 183 -52.62 -10.19 14.87
N VAL A 184 -53.63 -10.04 15.77
CA VAL A 184 -53.81 -8.84 16.60
C VAL A 184 -52.60 -8.58 17.47
N LYS A 185 -52.06 -9.64 18.08
CA LYS A 185 -50.94 -9.57 19.01
C LYS A 185 -49.65 -9.21 18.28
N LEU A 186 -49.40 -9.86 17.15
CA LEU A 186 -48.26 -9.55 16.27
C LEU A 186 -48.27 -8.10 15.76
N ALA A 187 -49.46 -7.55 15.45
CA ALA A 187 -49.60 -6.16 15.05
C ALA A 187 -49.29 -5.19 16.20
N LYS A 188 -49.80 -5.45 17.41
CA LYS A 188 -49.48 -4.65 18.61
C LYS A 188 -48.00 -4.67 18.96
N GLU A 189 -47.33 -5.79 18.75
CA GLU A 189 -45.89 -5.95 18.96
C GLU A 189 -45.03 -5.39 17.81
N GLY A 190 -45.66 -4.76 16.80
CA GLY A 190 -44.95 -4.06 15.72
C GLY A 190 -44.35 -4.96 14.64
N PHE A 191 -44.72 -6.25 14.57
CA PHE A 191 -44.22 -7.18 13.55
C PHE A 191 -44.94 -7.04 12.19
N LEU A 192 -46.14 -6.46 12.17
CA LEU A 192 -46.96 -6.32 10.96
C LEU A 192 -47.17 -4.84 10.62
N THR A 193 -46.80 -4.47 9.39
CA THR A 193 -47.08 -3.14 8.81
C THR A 193 -48.29 -3.15 7.89
N THR A 194 -48.68 -4.32 7.38
CA THR A 194 -49.89 -4.50 6.57
C THR A 194 -51.14 -4.70 7.39
N GLY A 195 -52.26 -4.13 6.92
CA GLY A 195 -53.59 -4.31 7.51
C GLY A 195 -54.03 -5.78 7.65
N PHE A 196 -54.83 -6.00 8.68
CA PHE A 196 -55.36 -7.27 9.21
C PHE A 196 -55.80 -8.31 8.16
N ASP A 197 -56.39 -7.89 7.04
CA ASP A 197 -57.07 -8.78 6.08
C ASP A 197 -56.13 -9.61 5.19
N SER A 198 -54.85 -9.25 5.12
CA SER A 198 -53.89 -9.91 4.21
C SER A 198 -53.37 -11.26 4.73
N VAL A 199 -53.28 -11.42 6.05
CA VAL A 199 -52.84 -12.64 6.75
C VAL A 199 -54.02 -13.54 7.12
N ALA A 200 -55.18 -12.95 7.41
CA ALA A 200 -56.36 -13.65 7.90
C ALA A 200 -57.11 -14.50 6.86
N GLN A 201 -56.86 -14.29 5.55
CA GLN A 201 -57.61 -14.94 4.45
C GLN A 201 -56.83 -16.01 3.67
N ASP A 202 -55.78 -16.63 4.22
CA ASP A 202 -54.99 -17.68 3.54
C ASP A 202 -54.38 -17.29 2.18
N LYS A 203 -54.19 -15.98 1.94
CA LYS A 203 -53.67 -15.47 0.66
C LYS A 203 -52.17 -15.72 0.42
N LEU A 204 -51.49 -16.44 1.34
CA LEU A 204 -50.06 -16.81 1.28
C LEU A 204 -49.15 -15.64 0.87
N ARG A 205 -49.48 -14.40 1.27
CA ARG A 205 -48.77 -13.20 0.82
C ARG A 205 -48.54 -12.23 1.98
N LEU A 206 -47.32 -11.71 2.08
CA LEU A 206 -46.88 -10.78 3.13
C LEU A 206 -45.97 -9.72 2.52
N ARG A 207 -45.78 -8.59 3.21
CA ARG A 207 -44.63 -7.73 2.90
C ARG A 207 -43.35 -8.49 3.24
N ALA A 208 -42.32 -8.33 2.41
CA ALA A 208 -41.04 -9.01 2.61
C ALA A 208 -40.43 -8.69 3.99
N SER A 209 -40.51 -7.43 4.42
CA SER A 209 -40.05 -6.98 5.73
C SER A 209 -40.72 -7.73 6.87
N ASP A 210 -42.04 -7.84 6.81
CA ASP A 210 -42.87 -8.42 7.87
C ASP A 210 -42.66 -9.93 7.91
N PHE A 211 -42.65 -10.58 6.74
CA PHE A 211 -42.37 -12.01 6.62
C PHE A 211 -41.00 -12.38 7.22
N ILE A 212 -39.94 -11.69 6.81
CA ILE A 212 -38.58 -12.02 7.24
C ILE A 212 -38.41 -11.80 8.75
N LYS A 213 -38.91 -10.67 9.30
CA LYS A 213 -38.87 -10.39 10.74
C LYS A 213 -39.63 -11.44 11.55
N LEU A 214 -40.83 -11.82 11.10
CA LEU A 214 -41.64 -12.85 11.76
C LEU A 214 -40.98 -14.22 11.70
N ALA A 215 -40.38 -14.58 10.57
CA ALA A 215 -39.74 -15.88 10.44
C ALA A 215 -38.53 -16.01 11.37
N PHE A 216 -37.71 -14.95 11.49
CA PHE A 216 -36.64 -14.92 12.49
C PHE A 216 -37.18 -14.96 13.93
N HIS A 217 -38.25 -14.23 14.23
CA HIS A 217 -38.89 -14.26 15.56
C HIS A 217 -39.35 -15.68 15.94
N PHE A 218 -39.86 -16.45 14.98
CA PHE A 218 -40.26 -17.84 15.19
C PHE A 218 -39.11 -18.86 15.13
N GLY A 219 -37.86 -18.39 15.04
CA GLY A 219 -36.65 -19.21 15.10
C GLY A 219 -36.26 -19.92 13.81
N TYR A 220 -36.78 -19.51 12.65
CA TYR A 220 -36.38 -20.08 11.37
C TYR A 220 -35.01 -19.56 10.93
N LYS A 221 -34.20 -20.45 10.33
CA LYS A 221 -32.89 -20.12 9.74
C LYS A 221 -33.08 -19.53 8.35
N GLU A 222 -32.12 -18.73 7.89
CA GLU A 222 -32.16 -18.00 6.61
C GLU A 222 -32.45 -18.94 5.41
N LYS A 223 -31.85 -20.13 5.41
CA LYS A 223 -32.07 -21.14 4.38
C LYS A 223 -33.52 -21.60 4.31
N GLU A 224 -34.18 -21.76 5.45
CA GLU A 224 -35.58 -22.13 5.55
C GLU A 224 -36.45 -20.96 5.06
N ILE A 225 -36.16 -19.74 5.52
CA ILE A 225 -36.86 -18.51 5.13
C ILE A 225 -36.83 -18.32 3.62
N TYR A 226 -35.65 -18.43 2.99
CA TYR A 226 -35.52 -18.32 1.53
C TYR A 226 -36.34 -19.38 0.81
N SER A 227 -36.30 -20.62 1.30
CA SER A 227 -37.01 -21.73 0.66
C SER A 227 -38.53 -21.58 0.68
N MET A 228 -39.07 -20.85 1.66
CA MET A 228 -40.50 -20.56 1.79
C MET A 228 -40.98 -19.51 0.78
N VAL A 229 -40.11 -18.65 0.25
CA VAL A 229 -40.51 -17.64 -0.73
C VAL A 229 -40.58 -18.27 -2.13
N ASP A 230 -41.77 -18.30 -2.71
CA ASP A 230 -41.98 -18.78 -4.08
C ASP A 230 -41.79 -17.65 -5.10
N CYS A 231 -42.57 -16.58 -4.94
CA CYS A 231 -42.55 -15.43 -5.84
C CYS A 231 -42.42 -14.11 -5.08
N ILE A 232 -41.87 -13.10 -5.75
CA ILE A 232 -41.87 -11.70 -5.29
C ILE A 232 -42.62 -10.80 -6.27
N LYS A 233 -43.14 -9.69 -5.77
CA LYS A 233 -43.82 -8.68 -6.58
C LYS A 233 -43.51 -7.27 -6.06
N ASN A 234 -43.29 -6.35 -6.99
CA ASN A 234 -43.16 -4.93 -6.70
C ASN A 234 -44.42 -4.38 -5.98
N SER A 235 -44.20 -3.56 -4.95
CA SER A 235 -45.28 -2.99 -4.13
C SER A 235 -45.04 -1.53 -3.70
N SER A 236 -44.33 -0.78 -4.56
CA SER A 236 -44.08 0.66 -4.41
C SER A 236 -45.38 1.49 -4.39
N SER A 237 -45.48 2.44 -3.46
CA SER A 237 -46.61 3.37 -3.31
C SER A 237 -46.73 4.39 -4.46
N LYS A 238 -45.70 4.54 -5.30
CA LYS A 238 -45.73 5.43 -6.47
C LYS A 238 -46.61 4.91 -7.62
N TRP A 239 -47.05 3.65 -7.58
CA TRP A 239 -47.85 3.03 -8.63
C TRP A 239 -49.33 2.96 -8.19
N ARG A 240 -50.17 3.81 -8.80
CA ARG A 240 -51.63 3.93 -8.52
C ARG A 240 -52.41 2.68 -8.93
N ALA A 241 -53.64 2.57 -8.43
CA ALA A 241 -54.62 1.56 -8.82
C ALA A 241 -54.75 1.49 -10.36
N GLY A 242 -54.59 0.29 -10.93
CA GLY A 242 -54.69 0.02 -12.38
C GLY A 242 -53.45 -0.66 -12.97
N HIS A 243 -52.28 -0.50 -12.37
CA HIS A 243 -51.07 -1.15 -12.85
C HIS A 243 -50.75 -2.45 -12.11
N THR A 244 -50.69 -3.57 -12.82
CA THR A 244 -50.36 -4.88 -12.27
C THR A 244 -48.90 -5.24 -12.56
N SER A 245 -48.00 -5.08 -11.60
CA SER A 245 -46.66 -5.72 -11.73
C SER A 245 -46.81 -7.26 -11.66
N PRO A 246 -46.18 -8.02 -12.55
CA PRO A 246 -46.26 -9.48 -12.52
C PRO A 246 -45.52 -10.07 -11.31
N ARG A 247 -45.89 -11.31 -10.96
CA ARG A 247 -45.16 -12.11 -9.98
C ARG A 247 -43.87 -12.63 -10.62
N LEU A 248 -42.76 -12.48 -9.92
CA LEU A 248 -41.46 -12.94 -10.34
C LEU A 248 -41.07 -14.13 -9.46
N ARG A 249 -40.90 -15.33 -10.04
CA ARG A 249 -40.41 -16.49 -9.30
C ARG A 249 -38.99 -16.23 -8.82
N LEU A 250 -38.65 -16.52 -7.57
CA LEU A 250 -37.26 -16.41 -7.12
C LEU A 250 -36.43 -17.64 -7.54
N PRO A 251 -35.15 -17.49 -7.92
CA PRO A 251 -34.26 -18.62 -8.19
C PRO A 251 -34.14 -19.53 -6.96
N GLN A 252 -34.35 -20.84 -7.09
CA GLN A 252 -34.36 -21.76 -5.94
C GLN A 252 -33.19 -22.74 -5.95
N THR A 253 -32.90 -23.31 -7.11
CA THR A 253 -31.92 -24.38 -7.28
C THR A 253 -30.57 -23.85 -7.75
N ARG A 254 -29.50 -24.61 -7.51
CA ARG A 254 -28.15 -24.29 -8.03
C ARG A 254 -28.18 -24.00 -9.54
N ASN A 255 -28.95 -24.77 -10.31
CA ASN A 255 -29.08 -24.61 -11.76
C ASN A 255 -29.81 -23.30 -12.14
N ASP A 256 -30.76 -22.84 -11.33
CA ASP A 256 -31.44 -21.55 -11.57
C ASP A 256 -30.42 -20.39 -11.49
N PHE A 257 -29.51 -20.44 -10.51
CA PHE A 257 -28.45 -19.43 -10.37
C PHE A 257 -27.40 -19.51 -11.48
N ILE A 258 -27.01 -20.71 -11.93
CA ILE A 258 -26.12 -20.90 -13.08
C ILE A 258 -26.72 -20.24 -14.34
N LYS A 259 -28.01 -20.49 -14.61
CA LYS A 259 -28.73 -19.87 -15.74
C LYS A 259 -28.89 -18.37 -15.58
N LEU A 260 -29.14 -17.90 -14.36
CA LEU A 260 -29.17 -16.48 -14.05
C LEU A 260 -27.83 -15.82 -14.37
N GLY A 261 -26.70 -16.48 -14.08
CA GLY A 261 -25.36 -16.00 -14.45
C GLY A 261 -25.27 -15.63 -15.92
N TYR A 262 -25.67 -16.54 -16.82
CA TYR A 262 -25.69 -16.29 -18.26
C TYR A 262 -26.60 -15.13 -18.66
N VAL A 263 -27.82 -15.07 -18.09
CA VAL A 263 -28.76 -13.96 -18.32
C VAL A 263 -28.13 -12.61 -17.92
N LEU A 264 -27.44 -12.55 -16.79
CA LEU A 264 -26.74 -11.34 -16.35
C LEU A 264 -25.57 -10.99 -17.27
N GLY A 265 -24.82 -11.98 -17.75
CA GLY A 265 -23.74 -11.78 -18.71
C GLY A 265 -24.23 -11.11 -20.00
N CYS A 266 -25.33 -11.61 -20.57
CA CYS A 266 -25.95 -10.99 -21.74
C CYS A 266 -26.45 -9.57 -21.45
N LEU A 267 -27.02 -9.34 -20.26
CA LEU A 267 -27.50 -8.01 -19.87
C LEU A 267 -26.38 -6.99 -19.66
N ILE A 268 -25.22 -7.45 -19.17
CA ILE A 268 -24.03 -6.61 -18.95
C ILE A 268 -23.40 -6.17 -20.28
N GLY A 269 -23.44 -7.01 -21.31
CA GLY A 269 -22.90 -6.67 -22.64
C GLY A 269 -23.87 -5.84 -23.48
N ASP A 270 -24.87 -6.51 -24.06
CA ASP A 270 -25.80 -5.92 -25.03
C ASP A 270 -27.17 -5.55 -24.44
N GLY A 271 -27.34 -5.68 -23.12
CA GLY A 271 -28.61 -5.46 -22.46
C GLY A 271 -28.93 -4.02 -22.11
N TYR A 272 -30.22 -3.77 -21.90
CA TYR A 272 -30.74 -2.61 -21.20
C TYR A 272 -31.23 -3.01 -19.81
N ILE A 273 -30.34 -2.92 -18.80
CA ILE A 273 -30.55 -3.32 -17.40
C ILE A 273 -31.84 -2.72 -16.80
N LEU A 274 -32.10 -1.42 -17.02
CA LEU A 274 -33.31 -0.76 -16.50
C LEU A 274 -34.62 -1.33 -17.04
N GLU A 275 -34.59 -1.87 -18.25
CA GLU A 275 -35.76 -2.39 -18.95
C GLU A 275 -35.77 -3.94 -18.96
N GLY A 276 -34.68 -4.56 -18.51
CA GLY A 276 -34.43 -6.00 -18.64
C GLY A 276 -34.47 -6.48 -20.10
N VAL A 277 -34.16 -5.58 -21.04
CA VAL A 277 -34.23 -5.82 -22.49
C VAL A 277 -32.87 -6.27 -23.00
N LEU A 278 -32.83 -7.07 -24.07
CA LEU A 278 -31.60 -7.46 -24.75
C LEU A 278 -31.70 -7.15 -26.24
N ASP A 279 -30.73 -6.40 -26.76
CA ASP A 279 -30.65 -6.05 -28.18
C ASP A 279 -29.49 -6.82 -28.83
N ASN A 280 -29.77 -7.87 -29.60
CA ASN A 280 -28.73 -8.67 -30.25
C ASN A 280 -29.26 -9.27 -31.58
N ASN A 281 -28.38 -9.78 -32.44
CA ASN A 281 -28.76 -10.38 -33.72
C ASN A 281 -28.60 -11.92 -33.76
N ASP A 282 -27.80 -12.48 -32.85
CA ASP A 282 -27.55 -13.92 -32.77
C ASP A 282 -28.76 -14.67 -32.18
N LYS A 283 -29.22 -15.68 -32.92
CA LYS A 283 -30.44 -16.44 -32.57
C LYS A 283 -30.22 -17.28 -31.31
N GLU A 284 -29.04 -17.87 -31.19
CA GLU A 284 -28.63 -18.72 -30.08
C GLU A 284 -28.66 -17.97 -28.75
N ILE A 285 -28.26 -16.69 -28.75
CA ILE A 285 -28.31 -15.83 -27.57
C ILE A 285 -29.77 -15.58 -27.16
N HIS A 286 -30.65 -15.24 -28.12
CA HIS A 286 -32.07 -15.03 -27.82
C HIS A 286 -32.74 -16.27 -27.27
N GLU A 287 -32.52 -17.44 -27.89
CA GLU A 287 -33.09 -18.70 -27.45
C GLU A 287 -32.66 -19.05 -26.03
N ALA A 288 -31.35 -18.94 -25.73
CA ALA A 288 -30.81 -19.17 -24.39
C ALA A 288 -31.38 -18.17 -23.37
N TYR A 289 -31.32 -16.87 -23.67
CA TYR A 289 -31.80 -15.80 -22.79
C TYR A 289 -33.30 -15.94 -22.47
N CYS A 290 -34.14 -16.14 -23.49
CA CYS A 290 -35.59 -16.32 -23.33
C CYS A 290 -35.92 -17.58 -22.53
N SER A 291 -35.27 -18.70 -22.87
CA SER A 291 -35.46 -19.98 -22.19
C SER A 291 -35.08 -19.88 -20.71
N TYR A 292 -33.95 -19.24 -20.39
CA TYR A 292 -33.48 -19.10 -19.02
C TYR A 292 -34.33 -18.12 -18.20
N LEU A 293 -34.76 -16.98 -18.75
CA LEU A 293 -35.72 -16.11 -18.06
C LEU A 293 -37.02 -16.83 -17.73
N LYS A 294 -37.51 -17.65 -18.65
CA LYS A 294 -38.72 -18.45 -18.43
C LYS A 294 -38.52 -19.52 -17.35
N GLN A 295 -37.39 -20.22 -17.37
CA GLN A 295 -37.11 -21.27 -16.39
C GLN A 295 -36.84 -20.72 -15.00
N VAL A 296 -36.04 -19.66 -14.89
CA VAL A 296 -35.62 -19.07 -13.60
C VAL A 296 -36.75 -18.27 -12.97
N PHE A 297 -37.28 -17.29 -13.71
CA PHE A 297 -38.21 -16.29 -13.16
C PHE A 297 -39.67 -16.52 -13.55
N ASN A 298 -39.97 -17.52 -14.40
CA ASN A 298 -41.28 -17.73 -15.01
C ASN A 298 -41.75 -16.55 -15.89
N VAL A 299 -40.81 -15.73 -16.37
CA VAL A 299 -41.08 -14.55 -17.19
C VAL A 299 -41.22 -14.96 -18.66
N LYS A 300 -42.28 -14.51 -19.33
CA LYS A 300 -42.41 -14.68 -20.78
C LYS A 300 -41.63 -13.57 -21.49
N THR A 301 -41.17 -13.83 -22.71
CA THR A 301 -40.46 -12.86 -23.53
C THR A 301 -41.15 -12.71 -24.88
N LYS A 302 -41.01 -11.53 -25.49
CA LYS A 302 -41.44 -11.23 -26.86
C LYS A 302 -40.23 -10.70 -27.62
N ILE A 303 -39.98 -11.25 -28.80
CA ILE A 303 -38.94 -10.76 -29.70
C ILE A 303 -39.59 -9.78 -30.67
N VAL A 304 -39.03 -8.59 -30.81
CA VAL A 304 -39.49 -7.52 -31.71
C VAL A 304 -38.34 -7.12 -32.61
N GLN A 305 -38.60 -6.86 -33.88
CA GLN A 305 -37.60 -6.33 -34.81
C GLN A 305 -37.42 -4.83 -34.54
N GLY A 306 -36.20 -4.41 -34.15
CA GLY A 306 -35.81 -3.02 -34.07
C GLY A 306 -35.16 -2.54 -35.38
N HIS A 307 -34.68 -1.29 -35.39
CA HIS A 307 -34.08 -0.66 -36.58
C HIS A 307 -32.81 -1.36 -37.07
N THR A 308 -31.94 -1.79 -36.15
CA THR A 308 -30.61 -2.36 -36.48
C THR A 308 -30.41 -3.78 -35.91
N CYS A 309 -31.22 -4.16 -34.93
CA CYS A 309 -31.13 -5.46 -34.26
C CYS A 309 -32.50 -5.95 -33.79
N LYS A 310 -32.58 -7.23 -33.43
CA LYS A 310 -33.75 -7.79 -32.76
C LYS A 310 -33.66 -7.48 -31.27
N ARG A 311 -34.82 -7.20 -30.69
CA ARG A 311 -34.99 -6.83 -29.29
C ARG A 311 -35.80 -7.88 -28.55
N VAL A 312 -35.27 -8.38 -27.44
CA VAL A 312 -36.01 -9.25 -26.51
C VAL A 312 -36.61 -8.41 -25.39
N ILE A 313 -37.93 -8.31 -25.36
CA ILE A 313 -38.68 -7.62 -24.30
C ILE A 313 -39.23 -8.67 -23.34
N ASN A 314 -38.99 -8.50 -22.04
CA ASN A 314 -39.49 -9.40 -21.01
C ASN A 314 -40.84 -8.89 -20.45
N THR A 315 -41.73 -9.80 -20.07
CA THR A 315 -43.01 -9.46 -19.43
C THR A 315 -42.89 -9.36 -17.90
N GLY A 316 -41.67 -9.35 -17.35
CA GLY A 316 -41.40 -9.29 -15.91
C GLY A 316 -41.62 -7.90 -15.33
N GLY A 317 -41.61 -6.88 -16.19
CA GLY A 317 -41.91 -5.49 -15.87
C GLY A 317 -41.10 -4.97 -14.67
N GLU A 318 -41.71 -4.10 -13.87
CA GLU A 318 -41.03 -3.45 -12.75
C GLU A 318 -40.52 -4.44 -11.69
N SER A 319 -41.17 -5.61 -11.51
CA SER A 319 -40.68 -6.63 -10.58
C SER A 319 -39.30 -7.16 -10.99
N PHE A 320 -39.07 -7.39 -12.29
CA PHE A 320 -37.78 -7.86 -12.79
C PHE A 320 -36.72 -6.75 -12.77
N ASN A 321 -37.09 -5.53 -13.19
CA ASN A 321 -36.18 -4.38 -13.21
C ASN A 321 -35.69 -4.03 -11.79
N ARG A 322 -36.59 -4.04 -10.80
CA ARG A 322 -36.24 -3.86 -9.39
C ARG A 322 -35.45 -5.05 -8.83
N PHE A 323 -35.64 -6.26 -9.33
CA PHE A 323 -34.78 -7.38 -8.92
C PHE A 323 -33.33 -7.14 -9.38
N LEU A 324 -33.12 -6.71 -10.62
CA LEU A 324 -31.77 -6.37 -11.12
C LEU A 324 -31.15 -5.18 -10.35
N THR A 325 -31.93 -4.14 -10.06
CA THR A 325 -31.41 -2.89 -9.49
C THR A 325 -31.41 -2.83 -7.97
N ASP A 326 -32.48 -3.24 -7.29
CA ASP A 326 -32.59 -3.16 -5.82
C ASP A 326 -31.95 -4.38 -5.13
N ILE A 327 -32.12 -5.58 -5.71
CA ILE A 327 -31.60 -6.82 -5.13
C ILE A 327 -30.17 -7.06 -5.59
N LEU A 328 -29.96 -7.16 -6.90
CA LEU A 328 -28.61 -7.38 -7.45
C LEU A 328 -27.74 -6.11 -7.48
N SER A 329 -28.29 -4.93 -7.18
CA SER A 329 -27.51 -3.68 -7.12
C SER A 329 -26.82 -3.33 -8.45
N LEU A 330 -27.37 -3.77 -9.58
CA LEU A 330 -26.84 -3.41 -10.90
C LEU A 330 -27.12 -1.93 -11.20
N PRO A 331 -26.20 -1.22 -11.88
CA PRO A 331 -26.39 0.18 -12.20
C PRO A 331 -27.56 0.37 -13.16
N LYS A 332 -28.26 1.49 -12.99
CA LYS A 332 -29.41 1.88 -13.82
C LYS A 332 -29.02 2.35 -15.22
N SER A 333 -27.77 2.27 -15.65
CA SER A 333 -27.38 2.66 -17.00
C SER A 333 -26.46 1.62 -17.63
N ASN A 334 -26.73 1.35 -18.91
CA ASN A 334 -26.33 0.11 -19.58
C ASN A 334 -24.94 0.15 -20.19
N LYS A 335 -24.31 1.33 -20.22
CA LYS A 335 -22.98 1.56 -20.82
C LYS A 335 -22.12 2.45 -19.93
N SER A 336 -22.22 2.25 -18.62
CA SER A 336 -21.48 3.02 -17.64
C SER A 336 -20.06 2.49 -17.47
N ALA A 337 -19.09 3.39 -17.29
CA ALA A 337 -17.76 3.05 -16.79
C ALA A 337 -17.78 2.45 -15.37
N THR A 338 -18.95 2.38 -14.73
CA THR A 338 -19.17 1.92 -13.35
C THR A 338 -19.78 0.52 -13.23
N VAL A 339 -20.04 -0.19 -14.33
CA VAL A 339 -20.58 -1.57 -14.28
C VAL A 339 -19.56 -2.50 -13.60
N SER A 340 -20.00 -3.40 -12.74
CA SER A 340 -19.15 -4.41 -12.09
C SER A 340 -19.96 -5.70 -11.86
N ILE A 341 -19.27 -6.79 -11.52
CA ILE A 341 -19.95 -8.02 -11.09
C ILE A 341 -20.57 -7.76 -9.71
N PRO A 342 -21.89 -7.93 -9.52
CA PRO A 342 -22.52 -7.67 -8.23
C PRO A 342 -21.89 -8.46 -7.09
N GLN A 343 -21.50 -7.79 -6.00
CA GLN A 343 -20.88 -8.44 -4.83
C GLN A 343 -21.74 -9.59 -4.28
N ILE A 344 -23.06 -9.49 -4.38
CA ILE A 344 -24.03 -10.52 -3.97
C ILE A 344 -23.90 -11.86 -4.69
N ILE A 345 -23.37 -11.88 -5.92
CA ILE A 345 -23.20 -13.12 -6.70
C ILE A 345 -21.76 -13.65 -6.67
N GLN A 346 -20.80 -12.82 -6.28
CA GLN A 346 -19.37 -13.17 -6.26
C GLN A 346 -19.04 -14.40 -5.39
N PRO A 347 -19.72 -14.65 -4.24
CA PRO A 347 -19.50 -15.86 -3.44
C PRO A 347 -19.90 -17.18 -4.11
N PHE A 348 -20.63 -17.16 -5.24
CA PHE A 348 -21.08 -18.37 -5.93
C PHE A 348 -20.48 -18.46 -7.34
N LYS A 349 -19.26 -19.00 -7.41
CA LYS A 349 -18.44 -19.03 -8.65
C LYS A 349 -19.09 -19.73 -9.84
N GLU A 350 -19.93 -20.73 -9.59
CA GLU A 350 -20.61 -21.47 -10.66
C GLU A 350 -21.61 -20.59 -11.41
N MET A 351 -22.00 -19.45 -10.85
CA MET A 351 -22.76 -18.41 -11.53
C MET A 351 -21.87 -17.41 -12.29
N ILE A 352 -20.62 -17.20 -11.86
CA ILE A 352 -19.66 -16.28 -12.51
C ILE A 352 -19.20 -16.82 -13.86
N LYS A 353 -18.94 -18.12 -13.98
CA LYS A 353 -18.53 -18.71 -15.26
C LYS A 353 -19.56 -18.51 -16.39
N PRO A 354 -20.85 -18.86 -16.22
CA PRO A 354 -21.89 -18.56 -17.20
C PRO A 354 -22.07 -17.06 -17.46
N LEU A 355 -21.81 -16.20 -16.47
CA LEU A 355 -21.82 -14.75 -16.66
C LEU A 355 -20.73 -14.32 -17.65
N ILE A 356 -19.51 -14.84 -17.50
CA ILE A 356 -18.43 -14.59 -18.46
C ILE A 356 -18.78 -15.15 -19.85
N GLU A 357 -19.42 -16.32 -19.93
CA GLU A 357 -19.89 -16.90 -21.21
C GLU A 357 -20.90 -15.98 -21.90
N GLY A 358 -21.94 -15.53 -21.19
CA GLY A 358 -22.96 -14.64 -21.74
C GLY A 358 -22.42 -13.25 -22.11
N TRP A 359 -21.44 -12.76 -21.36
CA TRP A 359 -20.76 -11.50 -21.68
C TRP A 359 -19.84 -11.65 -22.91
N PHE A 360 -19.16 -12.78 -23.05
CA PHE A 360 -18.38 -13.09 -24.26
C PHE A 360 -19.27 -13.32 -25.50
N ASP A 361 -20.42 -13.96 -25.34
CA ASP A 361 -21.37 -14.16 -26.44
C ASP A 361 -21.93 -12.83 -26.97
N THR A 362 -22.02 -11.80 -26.14
CA THR A 362 -22.44 -10.45 -26.55
C THR A 362 -21.24 -9.63 -27.04
N ASP A 363 -20.41 -9.13 -26.13
CA ASP A 363 -19.30 -8.20 -26.41
C ASP A 363 -17.99 -8.87 -26.86
N GLY A 364 -17.90 -10.20 -26.77
CA GLY A 364 -16.67 -10.93 -27.04
C GLY A 364 -16.37 -11.08 -28.54
N TYR A 365 -15.10 -10.97 -28.89
CA TYR A 365 -14.58 -11.11 -30.24
C TYR A 365 -13.37 -12.05 -30.27
N VAL A 366 -13.23 -12.82 -31.35
CA VAL A 366 -12.06 -13.67 -31.59
C VAL A 366 -11.22 -13.05 -32.71
N SER A 367 -10.04 -12.54 -32.35
CA SER A 367 -9.11 -11.92 -33.29
C SER A 367 -8.42 -12.96 -34.16
N LYS A 368 -8.62 -12.86 -35.48
CA LYS A 368 -7.90 -13.67 -36.48
C LYS A 368 -6.43 -13.25 -36.64
N ILE A 369 -6.12 -12.00 -36.34
CA ILE A 369 -4.76 -11.44 -36.49
C ILE A 369 -3.88 -11.90 -35.32
N ASN A 370 -4.40 -11.77 -34.10
CA ASN A 370 -3.64 -12.05 -32.88
C ASN A 370 -3.88 -13.45 -32.32
N ASN A 371 -4.78 -14.23 -32.95
CA ASN A 371 -5.25 -15.54 -32.46
C ASN A 371 -5.62 -15.48 -30.98
N SER A 372 -6.53 -14.57 -30.62
CA SER A 372 -6.87 -14.28 -29.23
C SER A 372 -8.36 -14.04 -29.03
N VAL A 373 -8.86 -14.35 -27.84
CA VAL A 373 -10.19 -13.97 -27.36
C VAL A 373 -10.08 -12.59 -26.70
N GLU A 374 -10.91 -11.64 -27.13
CA GLU A 374 -10.96 -10.28 -26.60
C GLU A 374 -12.38 -9.95 -26.15
N ILE A 375 -12.54 -9.36 -24.97
CA ILE A 375 -13.81 -8.84 -24.46
C ILE A 375 -13.60 -7.38 -24.09
N THR A 376 -14.50 -6.49 -24.54
CA THR A 376 -14.34 -5.04 -24.39
C THR A 376 -15.38 -4.45 -23.45
N SER A 377 -14.99 -3.51 -22.59
CA SER A 377 -15.92 -2.75 -21.73
C SER A 377 -15.48 -1.30 -21.57
N LYS A 378 -16.41 -0.39 -21.27
CA LYS A 378 -16.06 0.93 -20.71
C LYS A 378 -15.63 0.84 -19.25
N SER A 379 -16.06 -0.21 -18.53
CA SER A 379 -15.72 -0.38 -17.12
C SER A 379 -14.36 -1.07 -16.96
N GLU A 380 -13.42 -0.36 -16.36
CA GLU A 380 -12.14 -0.93 -15.93
C GLU A 380 -12.36 -2.01 -14.85
N LEU A 381 -13.27 -1.74 -13.91
CA LEU A 381 -13.51 -2.60 -12.76
C LEU A 381 -14.02 -3.98 -13.20
N LEU A 382 -15.00 -4.03 -14.10
CA LEU A 382 -15.54 -5.29 -14.65
C LEU A 382 -14.45 -6.12 -15.32
N VAL A 383 -13.64 -5.49 -16.17
CA VAL A 383 -12.54 -6.16 -16.88
C VAL A 383 -11.51 -6.70 -15.88
N ARG A 384 -11.16 -5.93 -14.84
CA ARG A 384 -10.22 -6.38 -13.81
C ARG A 384 -10.79 -7.52 -12.94
N GLU A 385 -12.05 -7.45 -12.53
CA GLU A 385 -12.75 -8.50 -11.78
C GLU A 385 -12.77 -9.81 -12.56
N VAL A 386 -13.18 -9.78 -13.83
CA VAL A 386 -13.13 -10.98 -14.71
C VAL A 386 -11.71 -11.51 -14.84
N GLY A 387 -10.71 -10.62 -14.89
CA GLY A 387 -9.30 -10.99 -14.85
C GLY A 387 -8.91 -11.81 -13.61
N PHE A 388 -9.50 -11.57 -12.43
CA PHE A 388 -9.31 -12.40 -11.24
C PHE A 388 -10.03 -13.74 -11.34
N TYR A 389 -11.28 -13.74 -11.81
CA TYR A 389 -12.07 -14.98 -11.92
C TYR A 389 -11.51 -15.95 -12.96
N LEU A 390 -10.85 -15.45 -14.01
CA LEU A 390 -10.12 -16.29 -14.96
C LEU A 390 -8.93 -17.02 -14.32
N LEU A 391 -8.28 -16.44 -13.30
CA LEU A 391 -7.19 -17.12 -12.58
C LEU A 391 -7.66 -18.37 -11.86
N GLU A 392 -8.93 -18.47 -11.44
CA GLU A 392 -9.46 -19.70 -10.84
C GLU A 392 -9.36 -20.90 -11.79
N TYR A 393 -9.51 -20.63 -13.08
CA TYR A 393 -9.38 -21.62 -14.16
C TYR A 393 -7.92 -21.76 -14.64
N GLY A 394 -6.96 -21.07 -14.02
CA GLY A 394 -5.57 -21.02 -14.48
C GLY A 394 -5.38 -20.23 -15.78
N ILE A 395 -6.32 -19.33 -16.11
CA ILE A 395 -6.26 -18.49 -17.31
C ILE A 395 -5.68 -17.12 -16.94
N HIS A 396 -4.48 -16.83 -17.44
CA HIS A 396 -3.94 -15.48 -17.40
C HIS A 396 -4.47 -14.65 -18.57
N SER A 397 -4.91 -13.43 -18.27
CA SER A 397 -5.41 -12.46 -19.26
C SER A 397 -4.65 -11.14 -19.18
N SER A 398 -4.38 -10.55 -20.34
CA SER A 398 -3.80 -9.20 -20.45
C SER A 398 -4.90 -8.16 -20.58
N ILE A 399 -4.73 -7.01 -19.94
CA ILE A 399 -5.66 -5.88 -19.95
C ILE A 399 -4.99 -4.69 -20.62
N TYR A 400 -5.65 -4.04 -21.57
CA TYR A 400 -5.16 -2.81 -22.18
C TYR A 400 -6.32 -1.92 -22.64
N THR A 401 -6.03 -0.69 -23.04
CA THR A 401 -7.02 0.24 -23.56
C THR A 401 -6.96 0.32 -25.08
N LYS A 402 -8.11 0.29 -25.76
CA LYS A 402 -8.26 0.49 -27.21
C LYS A 402 -9.46 1.38 -27.48
N ASN A 403 -9.27 2.50 -28.18
CA ASN A 403 -10.33 3.46 -28.54
C ASN A 403 -11.20 3.92 -27.36
N GLY A 404 -10.61 4.10 -26.17
CA GLY A 404 -11.33 4.50 -24.96
C GLY A 404 -12.07 3.38 -24.22
N TYR A 405 -11.93 2.12 -24.66
CA TYR A 405 -12.47 0.94 -23.98
C TYR A 405 -11.34 0.11 -23.37
N TRP A 406 -11.63 -0.53 -22.24
CA TRP A 406 -10.79 -1.56 -21.65
C TRP A 406 -11.04 -2.88 -22.36
N VAL A 407 -9.95 -3.56 -22.72
CA VAL A 407 -9.98 -4.84 -23.41
C VAL A 407 -9.32 -5.86 -22.51
N LEU A 408 -10.08 -6.91 -22.17
CA LEU A 408 -9.55 -8.13 -21.61
C LEU A 408 -9.19 -9.06 -22.76
N ARG A 409 -7.93 -9.48 -22.84
CA ARG A 409 -7.45 -10.41 -23.88
C ARG A 409 -6.95 -11.70 -23.24
N ILE A 410 -7.50 -12.81 -23.70
CA ILE A 410 -6.99 -14.17 -23.48
C ILE A 410 -6.27 -14.58 -24.77
N ALA A 411 -4.98 -14.84 -24.66
CA ALA A 411 -4.14 -15.27 -25.77
C ALA A 411 -3.34 -16.49 -25.34
N ASN A 412 -2.59 -17.08 -26.27
CA ASN A 412 -1.73 -18.25 -26.07
C ASN A 412 -2.49 -19.58 -25.98
N LYS A 413 -1.87 -20.61 -26.55
CA LYS A 413 -2.50 -21.93 -26.71
C LYS A 413 -3.01 -22.55 -25.40
N PRO A 414 -2.26 -22.55 -24.28
CA PRO A 414 -2.73 -23.18 -23.04
C PRO A 414 -4.01 -22.52 -22.52
N TYR A 415 -4.02 -21.19 -22.42
CA TYR A 415 -5.14 -20.44 -21.87
C TYR A 415 -6.36 -20.45 -22.81
N LEU A 416 -6.14 -20.33 -24.12
CA LEU A 416 -7.22 -20.46 -25.11
C LEU A 416 -7.83 -21.86 -25.12
N ASN A 417 -7.02 -22.89 -24.91
CA ASN A 417 -7.50 -24.27 -24.84
C ASN A 417 -8.31 -24.52 -23.56
N ILE A 418 -7.89 -23.98 -22.41
CA ILE A 418 -8.71 -24.01 -21.19
C ILE A 418 -10.00 -23.23 -21.44
N PHE A 419 -9.93 -22.03 -22.01
CA PHE A 419 -11.14 -21.26 -22.32
C PHE A 419 -12.09 -22.01 -23.26
N TYR A 420 -11.58 -22.63 -24.32
CA TYR A 420 -12.38 -23.41 -25.28
C TYR A 420 -13.03 -24.64 -24.66
N LYS A 421 -12.33 -25.35 -23.78
CA LYS A 421 -12.81 -26.60 -23.16
C LYS A 421 -13.76 -26.32 -21.99
N ASP A 422 -13.39 -25.35 -21.16
CA ASP A 422 -14.08 -25.11 -19.91
C ASP A 422 -15.23 -24.13 -20.10
N PHE A 423 -15.07 -23.07 -20.90
CA PHE A 423 -16.14 -22.11 -21.15
C PHE A 423 -16.96 -22.56 -22.37
N ASN A 424 -18.27 -22.55 -22.22
CA ASN A 424 -19.23 -23.00 -23.22
C ASN A 424 -20.06 -21.81 -23.75
N PRO A 425 -19.47 -20.91 -24.56
CA PRO A 425 -20.26 -19.87 -25.24
C PRO A 425 -21.40 -20.50 -26.05
N ARG A 426 -22.42 -19.78 -26.43
CA ARG A 426 -23.58 -20.31 -27.17
C ARG A 426 -23.47 -20.07 -28.65
N VAL A 427 -22.75 -19.03 -29.05
CA VAL A 427 -22.60 -18.64 -30.45
C VAL A 427 -21.64 -19.59 -31.18
N LEU A 428 -22.18 -20.35 -32.15
CA LEU A 428 -21.44 -21.43 -32.84
C LEU A 428 -20.21 -20.91 -33.59
N TYR A 429 -20.36 -19.85 -34.40
CA TYR A 429 -19.24 -19.31 -35.17
C TYR A 429 -18.12 -18.76 -34.27
N LYS A 430 -18.44 -18.25 -33.07
CA LYS A 430 -17.43 -17.81 -32.10
C LYS A 430 -16.63 -19.01 -31.57
N LYS A 431 -17.29 -20.14 -31.26
CA LYS A 431 -16.60 -21.38 -30.87
C LYS A 431 -15.64 -21.88 -31.93
N GLU A 432 -16.08 -21.93 -33.17
CA GLU A 432 -15.25 -22.38 -34.29
C GLU A 432 -14.01 -21.50 -34.43
N ARG A 433 -14.18 -20.18 -34.33
CA ARG A 433 -13.05 -19.24 -34.33
C ARG A 433 -12.10 -19.41 -33.15
N ILE A 434 -12.60 -19.71 -31.95
CA ILE A 434 -11.73 -20.04 -30.80
C ILE A 434 -10.92 -21.29 -31.12
N LYS A 435 -11.56 -22.35 -31.66
CA LYS A 435 -10.88 -23.59 -32.06
C LYS A 435 -9.79 -23.33 -33.09
N GLU A 436 -10.06 -22.51 -34.10
CA GLU A 436 -9.05 -22.07 -35.08
C GLU A 436 -7.89 -21.30 -34.42
N ALA A 437 -8.21 -20.36 -33.51
CA ALA A 437 -7.21 -19.58 -32.79
C ALA A 437 -6.31 -20.48 -31.92
N VAL A 438 -6.87 -21.50 -31.25
CA VAL A 438 -6.09 -22.51 -30.50
C VAL A 438 -5.10 -23.23 -31.43
N GLY A 439 -5.52 -23.62 -32.64
CA GLY A 439 -4.67 -24.29 -33.62
C GLY A 439 -3.50 -23.44 -34.12
N LYS A 440 -3.71 -22.11 -34.25
CA LYS A 440 -2.72 -21.15 -34.78
C LYS A 440 -1.87 -20.45 -33.72
N SER A 441 -2.27 -20.52 -32.45
CA SER A 441 -1.61 -19.81 -31.35
C SER A 441 -0.29 -20.48 -30.92
N SER A 442 0.70 -19.65 -30.59
CA SER A 442 2.00 -20.05 -30.03
C SER A 442 2.04 -19.86 -28.50
N THR A 443 3.18 -20.20 -27.87
CA THR A 443 3.43 -20.00 -26.43
C THR A 443 3.57 -18.51 -26.08
N SER A 444 3.15 -18.17 -24.86
CA SER A 444 3.14 -16.78 -24.38
C SER A 444 4.53 -16.19 -24.25
N ARG A 445 4.68 -14.92 -24.65
CA ARG A 445 5.84 -14.07 -24.32
C ARG A 445 5.55 -13.10 -23.18
N ILE A 446 4.34 -13.11 -22.63
CA ILE A 446 3.88 -12.14 -21.59
C ILE A 446 3.83 -12.80 -20.21
N PHE A 447 3.31 -14.03 -20.16
CA PHE A 447 3.21 -14.85 -18.96
C PHE A 447 4.13 -16.06 -19.09
N ASP A 448 4.56 -16.63 -17.97
CA ASP A 448 5.40 -17.84 -17.92
C ASP A 448 6.77 -17.71 -18.61
N LEU A 449 7.30 -16.49 -18.77
CA LEU A 449 8.70 -16.31 -19.11
C LEU A 449 9.56 -16.80 -17.95
N THR A 450 10.21 -17.95 -18.12
CA THR A 450 11.23 -18.40 -17.18
C THR A 450 12.39 -17.40 -17.28
N PRO A 451 12.81 -16.75 -16.19
CA PRO A 451 13.78 -15.64 -16.20
C PRO A 451 15.23 -16.13 -16.37
N ILE A 452 15.40 -17.20 -17.14
CA ILE A 452 16.68 -17.86 -17.37
C ILE A 452 17.16 -17.41 -18.74
N SER A 453 18.32 -16.74 -18.77
CA SER A 453 18.86 -16.26 -20.03
C SER A 453 19.10 -17.43 -20.99
N GLY A 454 18.80 -17.24 -22.29
CA GLY A 454 19.09 -18.25 -23.31
C GLY A 454 20.57 -18.64 -23.40
N LYS A 455 21.47 -17.82 -22.84
CA LYS A 455 22.90 -18.10 -22.70
C LYS A 455 23.18 -19.15 -21.61
N VAL A 456 22.48 -19.07 -20.47
CA VAL A 456 22.55 -20.07 -19.39
C VAL A 456 21.99 -21.41 -19.87
N ILE A 457 20.87 -21.41 -20.58
CA ILE A 457 20.29 -22.65 -21.16
C ILE A 457 21.24 -23.30 -22.18
N ARG A 458 21.89 -22.50 -23.05
CA ARG A 458 22.89 -23.01 -24.01
C ARG A 458 24.14 -23.56 -23.32
N ASN A 459 24.63 -22.89 -22.28
CA ASN A 459 25.80 -23.34 -21.52
C ASN A 459 25.52 -24.67 -20.81
N VAL A 460 24.32 -24.85 -20.23
CA VAL A 460 23.90 -26.13 -19.62
C VAL A 460 23.81 -27.24 -20.67
N HIS A 461 23.25 -26.94 -21.85
CA HIS A 461 23.17 -27.92 -22.95
C HIS A 461 24.55 -28.27 -23.53
N PHE A 462 25.46 -27.30 -23.61
CA PHE A 462 26.84 -27.47 -24.06
C PHE A 462 27.66 -28.29 -23.04
N LEU A 463 27.58 -27.96 -21.75
CA LEU A 463 28.25 -28.69 -20.66
C LEU A 463 27.78 -30.15 -20.56
N ARG A 464 26.48 -30.41 -20.71
CA ARG A 464 25.92 -31.78 -20.74
C ARG A 464 26.46 -32.60 -21.92
N LYS A 465 26.71 -31.95 -23.06
CA LYS A 465 27.25 -32.60 -24.27
C LYS A 465 28.76 -32.82 -24.20
N LEU A 466 29.48 -31.97 -23.48
CA LEU A 466 30.94 -32.00 -23.35
C LEU A 466 31.42 -32.99 -22.27
N LEU A 467 30.63 -33.21 -21.20
CA LEU A 467 31.07 -33.95 -20.02
C LEU A 467 30.55 -35.39 -19.93
N GLN A 468 29.50 -35.81 -20.65
CA GLN A 468 28.89 -37.16 -20.52
C GLN A 468 28.74 -37.67 -19.06
N LEU A 469 28.53 -36.77 -18.10
CA LEU A 469 28.41 -37.10 -16.68
C LEU A 469 26.99 -36.82 -16.20
N ASP A 470 26.38 -37.81 -15.53
CA ASP A 470 25.10 -37.73 -14.82
C ASP A 470 25.22 -37.04 -13.44
N ILE A 471 26.23 -36.19 -13.23
CA ILE A 471 26.60 -35.69 -11.89
C ILE A 471 26.00 -34.31 -11.57
N PHE A 472 25.40 -33.63 -12.55
CA PHE A 472 24.64 -32.40 -12.33
C PHE A 472 23.24 -32.59 -12.91
N ASP A 473 22.22 -32.67 -12.06
CA ASP A 473 20.81 -32.56 -12.47
C ASP A 473 20.35 -31.10 -12.34
N PRO A 474 20.58 -30.23 -13.35
CA PRO A 474 19.99 -28.90 -13.36
C PRO A 474 18.46 -28.93 -13.35
N ALA A 475 17.82 -30.11 -13.40
CA ALA A 475 16.38 -30.20 -13.26
C ALA A 475 15.87 -29.92 -11.85
N GLU A 476 16.64 -29.97 -10.75
CA GLU A 476 16.06 -29.64 -9.43
C GLU A 476 15.70 -28.16 -9.28
N GLU A 477 16.63 -27.24 -9.60
CA GLU A 477 16.38 -25.79 -9.54
C GLU A 477 15.37 -25.34 -10.62
N PHE A 478 15.37 -25.98 -11.79
CA PHE A 478 14.38 -25.71 -12.84
C PHE A 478 13.01 -26.31 -12.50
N ARG A 479 12.92 -27.53 -11.95
CA ARG A 479 11.66 -28.12 -11.45
C ARG A 479 11.08 -27.27 -10.33
N ALA A 480 11.90 -26.76 -9.43
CA ALA A 480 11.45 -25.87 -8.35
C ALA A 480 10.72 -24.62 -8.86
N ILE A 481 11.11 -24.04 -10.00
CA ILE A 481 10.43 -22.89 -10.62
C ILE A 481 9.18 -23.33 -11.38
N ILE A 482 9.26 -24.44 -12.12
CA ILE A 482 8.16 -24.99 -12.93
C ILE A 482 6.99 -25.45 -12.05
N ASP A 483 7.28 -26.11 -10.92
CA ASP A 483 6.31 -26.69 -9.99
C ASP A 483 5.70 -25.68 -9.00
N THR A 484 6.13 -24.42 -9.05
CA THR A 484 5.51 -23.38 -8.23
C THR A 484 4.11 -23.02 -8.73
N GLU A 485 3.18 -22.75 -7.81
CA GLU A 485 1.83 -22.23 -8.10
C GLU A 485 1.84 -20.74 -8.49
N VAL A 486 3.01 -20.20 -8.86
CA VAL A 486 3.19 -18.79 -9.23
C VAL A 486 3.80 -18.67 -10.62
N SER A 487 3.47 -17.58 -11.30
CA SER A 487 4.02 -17.18 -12.59
C SER A 487 4.79 -15.88 -12.40
N SER A 488 5.41 -15.40 -13.48
CA SER A 488 6.10 -14.11 -13.50
C SER A 488 5.58 -13.25 -14.64
N VAL A 489 5.52 -11.94 -14.40
CA VAL A 489 5.20 -10.97 -15.42
C VAL A 489 6.21 -9.83 -15.36
N LYS A 490 6.69 -9.47 -16.53
CA LYS A 490 7.67 -8.41 -16.71
C LYS A 490 7.08 -7.04 -16.37
N VAL A 491 7.82 -6.23 -15.60
CA VAL A 491 7.51 -4.84 -15.28
C VAL A 491 7.63 -4.00 -16.54
N ARG A 492 6.52 -3.39 -16.93
CA ARG A 492 6.43 -2.50 -18.09
C ARG A 492 6.95 -1.11 -17.76
N LYS A 493 6.53 -0.58 -16.61
CA LYS A 493 6.83 0.78 -16.18
C LYS A 493 6.69 0.90 -14.67
N VAL A 494 7.62 1.62 -14.05
CA VAL A 494 7.50 2.16 -12.69
C VAL A 494 7.36 3.68 -12.80
N SER A 495 6.42 4.26 -12.07
CA SER A 495 6.09 5.67 -12.18
C SER A 495 5.80 6.30 -10.83
N LYS A 496 6.38 7.47 -10.56
CA LYS A 496 6.00 8.29 -9.41
C LYS A 496 4.66 8.96 -9.70
N THR A 497 3.72 8.83 -8.78
CA THR A 497 2.38 9.42 -8.86
C THR A 497 2.13 10.21 -7.58
N LYS A 498 1.66 11.45 -7.71
CA LYS A 498 1.21 12.20 -6.53
C LYS A 498 0.02 11.51 -5.91
N SER A 499 -0.03 11.48 -4.58
CA SER A 499 -1.16 10.88 -3.91
C SER A 499 -2.45 11.65 -4.24
N LYS A 500 -3.42 10.95 -4.83
CA LYS A 500 -4.76 11.50 -5.11
C LYS A 500 -5.66 11.49 -3.87
N ASN A 501 -5.33 10.66 -2.88
CA ASN A 501 -6.15 10.37 -1.70
C ASN A 501 -5.30 10.53 -0.43
N ASN A 502 -5.87 11.11 0.62
CA ASN A 502 -5.14 11.36 1.87
C ASN A 502 -4.73 10.09 2.63
N TRP A 503 -5.12 8.89 2.16
CA TRP A 503 -4.96 7.62 2.88
C TRP A 503 -4.40 6.51 2.00
N VAL A 504 -3.55 5.68 2.59
CA VAL A 504 -3.08 4.38 2.10
C VAL A 504 -3.46 3.30 3.12
N TYR A 505 -3.47 2.05 2.68
CA TYR A 505 -3.95 0.92 3.47
C TYR A 505 -2.90 -0.19 3.52
N ASP A 506 -2.81 -0.90 4.64
CA ASP A 506 -2.02 -2.13 4.78
C ASP A 506 -2.86 -3.17 5.53
N PHE A 507 -2.59 -4.46 5.31
CA PHE A 507 -3.28 -5.56 5.94
C PHE A 507 -2.28 -6.54 6.53
N THR A 508 -2.37 -6.71 7.85
CA THR A 508 -1.62 -7.77 8.52
C THR A 508 -2.35 -9.09 8.29
N VAL A 509 -1.70 -9.96 7.55
CA VAL A 509 -2.17 -11.29 7.16
C VAL A 509 -1.33 -12.31 7.92
N ASP A 510 -2.01 -13.17 8.67
CA ASP A 510 -1.38 -14.24 9.43
C ASP A 510 -0.70 -15.25 8.48
N LYS A 511 0.35 -15.96 8.92
CA LYS A 511 1.06 -17.04 8.20
C LYS A 511 1.70 -16.73 6.84
N THR A 512 1.18 -15.88 5.97
CA THR A 512 1.79 -15.59 4.66
C THR A 512 2.51 -14.25 4.64
N HIS A 513 2.08 -13.27 5.43
CA HIS A 513 2.65 -11.90 5.43
C HIS A 513 2.62 -11.19 4.07
N ASN A 514 1.76 -11.66 3.18
CA ASN A 514 1.51 -11.06 1.90
C ASN A 514 0.10 -11.48 1.45
N PHE A 515 -0.43 -10.75 0.48
CA PHE A 515 -1.71 -11.03 -0.12
C PHE A 515 -1.73 -10.69 -1.61
N VAL A 516 -2.74 -11.17 -2.33
CA VAL A 516 -2.93 -10.86 -3.74
C VAL A 516 -3.70 -9.56 -3.91
N ALA A 517 -3.05 -8.59 -4.55
CA ALA A 517 -3.59 -7.29 -4.90
C ALA A 517 -3.40 -6.99 -6.39
N ASN A 518 -4.46 -6.63 -7.11
CA ASN A 518 -4.46 -6.45 -8.56
C ASN A 518 -3.74 -7.59 -9.32
N ARG A 519 -3.97 -8.84 -8.89
CA ARG A 519 -3.33 -10.08 -9.40
C ARG A 519 -1.81 -10.17 -9.17
N ILE A 520 -1.28 -9.46 -8.19
CA ILE A 520 0.15 -9.45 -7.83
C ILE A 520 0.29 -9.80 -6.34
N PHE A 521 1.32 -10.56 -5.95
CA PHE A 521 1.62 -10.75 -4.53
C PHE A 521 2.31 -9.52 -3.95
N ILE A 522 1.80 -9.01 -2.83
CA ILE A 522 2.30 -7.82 -2.14
C ILE A 522 2.47 -8.05 -0.64
N HIS A 523 3.54 -7.50 -0.03
CA HIS A 523 3.99 -7.86 1.32
C HIS A 523 3.46 -6.91 2.43
N ASN A 524 3.46 -7.36 3.69
CA ASN A 524 3.15 -6.55 4.88
C ASN A 524 4.35 -6.38 5.88
N THR A 525 4.19 -5.54 6.90
CA THR A 525 5.26 -5.02 7.81
C THR A 525 5.81 -6.06 8.86
N THR A 526 7.07 -5.92 9.39
CA THR A 526 7.90 -6.99 10.06
C THR A 526 8.45 -6.73 11.50
N LEU A 527 8.91 -7.82 12.16
CA LEU A 527 9.67 -8.05 13.44
C LEU A 527 9.46 -7.19 14.69
N LEU A 528 9.80 -5.90 14.68
CA LEU A 528 9.84 -5.10 15.91
C LEU A 528 8.44 -4.92 16.53
N ASP A 529 7.41 -4.89 15.69
CA ASP A 529 6.01 -4.86 16.13
C ASP A 529 5.60 -6.11 16.91
N LYS A 530 6.26 -7.26 16.67
CA LYS A 530 5.96 -8.54 17.34
C LYS A 530 6.61 -8.62 18.73
N ILE A 531 7.82 -8.09 18.89
CA ILE A 531 8.48 -7.98 20.21
C ILE A 531 7.74 -6.94 21.09
N ARG A 532 7.20 -5.87 20.47
CA ARG A 532 6.44 -4.81 21.17
C ARG A 532 5.03 -5.18 21.59
N THR A 533 4.44 -6.26 21.05
CA THR A 533 3.08 -6.71 21.40
C THR A 533 2.90 -7.11 22.88
N THR A 534 3.97 -7.14 23.68
CA THR A 534 3.89 -7.39 25.12
C THR A 534 3.72 -6.14 26.00
N ASN A 535 3.96 -4.91 25.51
CA ASN A 535 3.38 -3.65 26.04
C ASN A 535 4.04 -2.42 25.39
N VAL A 536 3.26 -1.60 24.68
CA VAL A 536 3.63 -0.28 24.10
C VAL A 536 4.13 -0.34 22.64
N ALA A 537 3.18 -0.29 21.70
CA ALA A 537 3.42 0.19 20.34
C ALA A 537 2.43 1.32 19.99
N GLY A 538 2.97 2.44 19.52
CA GLY A 538 2.21 3.47 18.80
C GLY A 538 2.24 4.85 19.43
N LYS A 539 3.24 5.68 19.07
CA LYS A 539 3.20 7.15 19.22
C LYS A 539 4.03 7.96 18.20
N GLU A 540 4.67 7.35 17.17
CA GLU A 540 5.57 8.08 16.27
C GLU A 540 5.02 8.29 14.86
N ALA A 541 5.08 9.54 14.38
CA ALA A 541 4.60 9.94 13.07
C ALA A 541 5.44 9.29 11.95
N GLY A 542 4.81 8.85 10.86
CA GLY A 542 5.48 8.23 9.72
C GLY A 542 5.68 6.71 9.84
N GLY A 543 5.36 6.10 10.99
CA GLY A 543 5.50 4.66 11.20
C GLY A 543 6.95 4.19 11.41
N ILE A 544 7.87 5.13 11.63
CA ILE A 544 9.31 4.92 11.72
C ILE A 544 9.76 5.46 13.08
N THR A 545 10.65 4.76 13.78
CA THR A 545 11.29 5.32 14.97
C THR A 545 12.19 6.48 14.54
N GLN A 546 11.89 7.72 14.95
CA GLN A 546 12.63 8.96 14.62
C GLN A 546 13.32 9.60 15.84
N GLY A 547 13.05 9.11 17.06
CA GLY A 547 13.75 9.49 18.29
C GLY A 547 14.26 8.28 19.06
N ILE A 548 15.08 8.49 20.09
CA ILE A 548 15.51 7.38 20.95
C ILE A 548 14.48 7.20 22.07
N GLY A 549 13.89 6.00 22.15
CA GLY A 549 12.90 5.62 23.18
C GLY A 549 13.39 4.45 24.02
N ALA A 550 12.83 4.28 25.23
CA ALA A 550 13.11 3.11 26.06
C ALA A 550 11.79 2.41 26.45
N SER A 551 11.80 1.09 26.45
CA SER A 551 10.64 0.26 26.81
C SER A 551 11.08 -0.91 27.69
N VAL A 552 10.18 -1.43 28.52
CA VAL A 552 10.48 -2.55 29.41
C VAL A 552 9.62 -3.75 29.05
N VAL A 553 10.25 -4.89 28.82
CA VAL A 553 9.61 -6.19 28.56
C VAL A 553 9.87 -7.10 29.74
N THR A 554 8.87 -7.89 30.14
CA THR A 554 9.02 -8.91 31.20
C THR A 554 9.01 -10.31 30.56
N THR A 555 10.00 -11.13 30.89
CA THR A 555 10.07 -12.53 30.45
C THR A 555 9.01 -13.37 31.17
N LYS A 556 8.76 -14.60 30.68
CA LYS A 556 7.81 -15.53 31.35
C LYS A 556 8.19 -15.86 32.79
N GLU A 557 9.48 -15.76 33.11
CA GLU A 557 10.04 -16.01 34.43
C GLU A 557 9.97 -14.79 35.35
N GLY A 558 9.38 -13.67 34.89
CA GLY A 558 9.24 -12.45 35.67
C GLY A 558 10.47 -11.53 35.66
N LYS A 559 11.53 -11.86 34.91
CA LYS A 559 12.71 -10.99 34.75
C LYS A 559 12.41 -9.84 33.80
N LYS A 560 12.84 -8.63 34.12
CA LYS A 560 12.66 -7.45 33.28
C LYS A 560 13.86 -7.25 32.35
N ILE A 561 13.61 -6.75 31.14
CA ILE A 561 14.61 -6.38 30.13
C ILE A 561 14.21 -4.99 29.61
N THR A 562 15.16 -4.05 29.61
CA THR A 562 14.94 -2.70 29.10
C THR A 562 15.48 -2.59 27.68
N PHE A 563 14.63 -2.28 26.70
CA PHE A 563 15.01 -2.08 25.30
C PHE A 563 15.14 -0.58 24.98
N ILE A 564 16.27 -0.17 24.41
CA ILE A 564 16.50 1.15 23.81
C ILE A 564 16.25 1.06 22.31
N ASP A 565 15.21 1.76 21.86
CA ASP A 565 14.81 1.89 20.45
C ASP A 565 15.64 2.98 19.79
N THR A 566 16.40 2.62 18.75
CA THR A 566 17.20 3.57 17.96
C THR A 566 16.75 3.54 16.51
N PRO A 567 16.65 4.69 15.82
CA PRO A 567 16.28 4.72 14.41
C PRO A 567 17.25 3.90 13.52
N GLY A 568 16.69 3.01 12.68
CA GLY A 568 17.47 2.14 11.78
C GLY A 568 17.96 2.80 10.48
N HIS A 569 17.64 4.07 10.23
CA HIS A 569 17.97 4.76 8.97
C HIS A 569 19.37 5.42 9.01
N ALA A 570 20.09 5.42 7.88
CA ALA A 570 21.46 5.93 7.73
C ALA A 570 21.68 7.35 8.32
N LEU A 571 20.68 8.24 8.23
CA LEU A 571 20.75 9.61 8.76
C LEU A 571 20.89 9.71 10.30
N PHE A 572 20.74 8.61 11.04
CA PHE A 572 20.74 8.58 12.51
C PHE A 572 21.93 7.80 13.11
N THR A 573 23.05 7.68 12.41
CA THR A 573 24.26 6.97 12.88
C THR A 573 24.74 7.42 14.26
N LYS A 574 24.77 8.75 14.51
CA LYS A 574 25.18 9.29 15.82
C LYS A 574 24.26 8.84 16.95
N MET A 575 22.95 8.76 16.70
CA MET A 575 21.98 8.23 17.68
C MET A 575 22.23 6.75 17.98
N ARG A 576 22.48 5.93 16.95
CA ARG A 576 22.83 4.51 17.14
C ARG A 576 24.11 4.33 17.96
N SER A 577 25.14 5.14 17.70
CA SER A 577 26.40 5.10 18.46
C SER A 577 26.18 5.41 19.94
N ARG A 578 25.36 6.42 20.26
CA ARG A 578 25.04 6.79 21.65
C ARG A 578 24.18 5.72 22.33
N GLY A 579 23.16 5.20 21.64
CA GLY A 579 22.33 4.10 22.13
C GLY A 579 23.15 2.86 22.47
N ALA A 580 24.09 2.47 21.58
CA ALA A 580 25.00 1.36 21.84
C ALA A 580 25.86 1.58 23.09
N LYS A 581 26.39 2.79 23.32
CA LYS A 581 27.19 3.11 24.52
C LYS A 581 26.38 3.14 25.81
N ALA A 582 25.08 3.40 25.73
CA ALA A 582 24.18 3.43 26.88
C ALA A 582 23.67 2.04 27.29
N CYS A 583 23.78 1.05 26.40
CA CYS A 583 23.33 -0.31 26.62
C CYS A 583 24.40 -1.19 27.23
N ASP A 584 23.95 -2.28 27.84
CA ASP A 584 24.81 -3.34 28.33
C ASP A 584 24.95 -4.48 27.32
N ILE A 585 23.92 -4.72 26.49
CA ILE A 585 23.91 -5.76 25.45
C ILE A 585 23.37 -5.18 24.14
N ALA A 586 23.94 -5.57 23.00
CA ALA A 586 23.38 -5.28 21.68
C ALA A 586 22.75 -6.52 21.03
N ILE A 587 21.71 -6.32 20.24
CA ILE A 587 21.17 -7.34 19.33
C ILE A 587 21.44 -6.87 17.91
N LEU A 588 22.30 -7.58 17.20
CA LEU A 588 22.54 -7.37 15.78
C LEU A 588 21.51 -8.18 15.00
N VAL A 589 20.57 -7.47 14.36
CA VAL A 589 19.51 -8.09 13.55
C VAL A 589 19.98 -8.22 12.10
N VAL A 590 20.02 -9.45 11.61
CA VAL A 590 20.42 -9.76 10.23
C VAL A 590 19.32 -10.56 9.55
N ASP A 591 18.97 -10.19 8.32
CA ASP A 591 17.99 -10.93 7.53
C ASP A 591 18.64 -12.17 6.92
N ALA A 592 18.07 -13.36 7.18
CA ALA A 592 18.59 -14.61 6.65
C ALA A 592 18.51 -14.70 5.12
N SER A 593 17.59 -13.99 4.48
CA SER A 593 17.41 -14.00 3.01
C SER A 593 18.29 -12.97 2.31
N ASP A 594 18.44 -11.79 2.91
CA ASP A 594 19.15 -10.67 2.29
C ASP A 594 20.64 -10.62 2.64
N GLY A 595 21.06 -11.33 3.69
CA GLY A 595 22.45 -11.40 4.16
C GLY A 595 22.95 -10.11 4.82
N VAL A 596 24.26 -10.01 4.98
CA VAL A 596 24.92 -8.83 5.58
C VAL A 596 24.89 -7.65 4.59
N LYS A 597 24.34 -6.51 5.03
CA LYS A 597 24.25 -5.26 4.24
C LYS A 597 25.22 -4.20 4.78
N PRO A 598 25.50 -3.12 4.01
CA PRO A 598 26.32 -2.00 4.51
C PRO A 598 25.83 -1.43 5.85
N GLN A 599 24.50 -1.34 6.06
CA GLN A 599 23.93 -0.89 7.33
C GLN A 599 24.16 -1.90 8.47
N THR A 600 24.23 -3.20 8.16
CA THR A 600 24.58 -4.25 9.12
C THR A 600 26.04 -4.11 9.55
N LEU A 601 26.95 -3.83 8.62
CA LEU A 601 28.37 -3.60 8.90
C LEU A 601 28.57 -2.33 9.73
N GLU A 602 27.85 -1.26 9.41
CA GLU A 602 27.85 -0.02 10.20
C GLU A 602 27.38 -0.29 11.64
N ALA A 603 26.27 -1.02 11.82
CA ALA A 603 25.79 -1.42 13.13
C ALA A 603 26.81 -2.28 13.89
N LEU A 604 27.46 -3.24 13.22
CA LEU A 604 28.50 -4.07 13.80
C LEU A 604 29.70 -3.24 14.27
N GLN A 605 30.14 -2.27 13.46
CA GLN A 605 31.24 -1.39 13.82
C GLN A 605 30.91 -0.60 15.10
N LEU A 606 29.70 -0.05 15.21
CA LEU A 606 29.25 0.66 16.40
C LEU A 606 29.24 -0.23 17.66
N ILE A 607 28.84 -1.50 17.52
CA ILE A 607 28.87 -2.48 18.62
C ILE A 607 30.32 -2.74 19.05
N LYS A 608 31.23 -3.00 18.10
CA LYS A 608 32.66 -3.22 18.36
C LYS A 608 33.30 -2.01 19.05
N GLU A 609 32.99 -0.81 18.59
CA GLU A 609 33.47 0.45 19.19
C GLU A 609 32.95 0.66 20.62
N ALA A 610 31.68 0.28 20.88
CA ALA A 610 31.08 0.37 22.21
C ALA A 610 31.58 -0.70 23.20
N LYS A 611 32.25 -1.76 22.70
CA LYS A 611 32.80 -2.88 23.49
C LYS A 611 31.75 -3.57 24.38
N ILE A 612 30.53 -3.67 23.90
CA ILE A 612 29.44 -4.36 24.60
C ILE A 612 29.25 -5.78 24.04
N PRO A 613 28.90 -6.76 24.88
CA PRO A 613 28.49 -8.08 24.41
C PRO A 613 27.28 -7.95 23.50
N PHE A 614 27.19 -8.82 22.48
CA PHE A 614 26.08 -8.78 21.55
C PHE A 614 25.62 -10.17 21.14
N ILE A 615 24.34 -10.26 20.78
CA ILE A 615 23.69 -11.46 20.26
C ILE A 615 23.35 -11.19 18.80
N VAL A 616 23.65 -12.15 17.93
CA VAL A 616 23.23 -12.07 16.52
C VAL A 616 21.87 -12.73 16.36
N ALA A 617 20.85 -11.93 16.07
CA ALA A 617 19.51 -12.40 15.77
C ALA A 617 19.36 -12.54 14.25
N ILE A 618 19.42 -13.78 13.75
CA ILE A 618 19.22 -14.08 12.34
C ILE A 618 17.72 -14.27 12.11
N THR A 619 17.13 -13.38 11.32
CA THR A 619 15.68 -13.18 11.21
C THR A 619 15.12 -13.70 9.89
N LYS A 620 13.80 -13.82 9.80
CA LYS A 620 13.10 -14.39 8.63
C LYS A 620 13.55 -15.83 8.30
N THR A 621 13.97 -16.59 9.31
CA THR A 621 14.39 -17.99 9.15
C THR A 621 13.24 -18.94 8.76
N ASP A 622 12.01 -18.44 8.79
CA ASP A 622 10.83 -19.12 8.26
C ASP A 622 10.75 -19.12 6.73
N LEU A 623 11.54 -18.29 6.05
CA LEU A 623 11.52 -18.19 4.59
C LEU A 623 12.35 -19.31 3.96
N PRO A 624 11.88 -19.93 2.85
CA PRO A 624 12.67 -20.94 2.13
C PRO A 624 13.99 -20.41 1.55
N ALA A 625 14.09 -19.09 1.37
CA ALA A 625 15.29 -18.40 0.89
C ALA A 625 16.27 -18.06 2.02
N ALA A 626 15.95 -18.37 3.27
CA ALA A 626 16.80 -18.10 4.42
C ALA A 626 18.10 -18.93 4.33
N ASP A 627 19.23 -18.23 4.28
CA ASP A 627 20.57 -18.80 4.27
C ASP A 627 21.32 -18.38 5.54
N VAL A 628 21.06 -19.12 6.61
CA VAL A 628 21.68 -18.87 7.92
C VAL A 628 23.19 -19.10 7.86
N GLU A 629 23.65 -20.14 7.18
CA GLU A 629 25.09 -20.46 7.07
C GLU A 629 25.84 -19.42 6.23
N GLY A 630 25.21 -18.90 5.16
CA GLY A 630 25.75 -17.80 4.39
C GLY A 630 25.90 -16.53 5.21
N VAL A 631 24.92 -16.19 6.05
CA VAL A 631 25.00 -15.04 6.98
C VAL A 631 26.13 -15.23 7.99
N LEU A 632 26.23 -16.42 8.61
CA LEU A 632 27.32 -16.72 9.55
C LEU A 632 28.69 -16.61 8.87
N SER A 633 28.85 -17.21 7.69
CA SER A 633 30.10 -17.14 6.91
C SER A 633 30.47 -15.70 6.51
N GLN A 634 29.48 -14.86 6.21
CA GLN A 634 29.70 -13.44 5.91
C GLN A 634 30.14 -12.67 7.16
N LEU A 635 29.54 -12.93 8.31
CA LEU A 635 29.91 -12.30 9.58
C LEU A 635 31.26 -12.80 10.12
N GLU A 636 31.61 -14.06 9.88
CA GLU A 636 32.93 -14.63 10.20
C GLU A 636 34.05 -13.94 9.41
N LYS A 637 33.80 -13.55 8.15
CA LYS A 637 34.73 -12.72 7.36
C LYS A 637 34.93 -11.33 7.95
N GLU A 638 33.95 -10.83 8.69
CA GLU A 638 34.01 -9.58 9.46
C GLU A 638 34.53 -9.82 10.89
N GLU A 639 35.25 -10.92 11.11
CA GLU A 639 35.89 -11.31 12.37
C GLU A 639 34.91 -11.58 13.53
N ILE A 640 33.67 -11.95 13.24
CA ILE A 640 32.73 -12.43 14.27
C ILE A 640 32.87 -13.95 14.39
N LEU A 641 33.34 -14.42 15.55
CA LEU A 641 33.43 -15.85 15.84
C LEU A 641 32.25 -16.28 16.71
N PHE A 642 31.52 -17.29 16.24
CA PHE A 642 30.30 -17.80 16.89
C PHE A 642 30.57 -18.95 17.86
N GLU A 643 29.70 -19.09 18.86
CA GLU A 643 29.69 -20.25 19.75
C GLU A 643 29.55 -21.56 18.96
N GLY A 644 30.32 -22.59 19.34
CA GLY A 644 30.40 -23.86 18.61
C GLY A 644 31.24 -23.82 17.33
N ARG A 645 31.75 -22.64 16.91
CA ARG A 645 32.64 -22.44 15.76
C ARG A 645 33.95 -21.75 16.13
N GLY A 646 34.39 -21.92 17.37
CA GLY A 646 35.65 -21.36 17.87
C GLY A 646 35.57 -19.91 18.38
N GLY A 647 34.36 -19.38 18.60
CA GLY A 647 34.14 -18.06 19.21
C GLY A 647 33.16 -18.08 20.38
N ASN A 648 32.77 -16.88 20.81
CA ASN A 648 31.96 -16.61 21.99
C ASN A 648 30.72 -15.74 21.70
N THR A 649 30.43 -15.43 20.44
CA THR A 649 29.25 -14.64 20.08
C THR A 649 28.05 -15.58 19.92
N PRO A 650 27.02 -15.47 20.78
CA PRO A 650 25.81 -16.25 20.63
C PRO A 650 25.01 -15.76 19.42
N TYR A 651 24.38 -16.68 18.71
CA TYR A 651 23.44 -16.37 17.64
C TYR A 651 22.17 -17.19 17.78
N LEU A 652 21.04 -16.60 17.40
CA LEU A 652 19.75 -17.28 17.40
C LEU A 652 19.07 -17.13 16.05
N ARG A 653 18.40 -18.21 15.67
CA ARG A 653 17.49 -18.25 14.53
C ARG A 653 16.12 -17.82 15.02
N ILE A 654 15.64 -16.69 14.54
CA ILE A 654 14.35 -16.15 14.96
C ILE A 654 13.44 -15.92 13.77
N SER A 655 12.15 -16.13 13.99
CA SER A 655 11.11 -15.70 13.07
C SER A 655 10.14 -14.77 13.79
N ALA A 656 10.23 -13.50 13.43
CA ALA A 656 9.20 -12.50 13.68
C ALA A 656 7.79 -13.06 13.40
N LYS A 657 7.65 -13.76 12.28
CA LYS A 657 6.40 -14.25 11.72
C LYS A 657 5.78 -15.35 12.57
N THR A 658 6.53 -16.36 12.98
CA THR A 658 5.98 -17.48 13.76
C THR A 658 6.07 -17.22 15.26
N GLY A 659 6.91 -16.26 15.68
CA GLY A 659 7.30 -16.11 17.08
C GLY A 659 8.39 -17.09 17.51
N PHE A 660 8.87 -17.95 16.59
CA PHE A 660 9.94 -18.91 16.83
C PHE A 660 11.23 -18.18 17.21
N GLY A 661 11.92 -18.67 18.24
CA GLY A 661 13.20 -18.11 18.70
C GLY A 661 13.07 -16.81 19.49
N ILE A 662 11.87 -16.22 19.63
CA ILE A 662 11.71 -14.96 20.37
C ILE A 662 11.78 -15.19 21.88
N THR A 663 11.22 -16.29 22.39
CA THR A 663 11.31 -16.58 23.84
C THR A 663 12.75 -16.92 24.19
N GLU A 664 13.38 -17.74 23.36
CA GLU A 664 14.77 -18.16 23.43
C GLU A 664 15.73 -16.96 23.31
N LEU A 665 15.38 -15.95 22.51
CA LEU A 665 16.13 -14.69 22.45
C LEU A 665 16.05 -13.92 23.78
N LEU A 666 14.89 -13.83 24.41
CA LEU A 666 14.74 -13.18 25.73
C LEU A 666 15.48 -13.94 26.83
N GLU A 667 15.43 -15.27 26.79
CA GLU A 667 16.20 -16.15 27.68
C GLU A 667 17.70 -16.00 27.44
N MET A 668 18.16 -15.93 26.18
CA MET A 668 19.57 -15.69 25.85
C MET A 668 20.04 -14.32 26.34
N ILE A 669 19.24 -13.26 26.16
CA ILE A 669 19.57 -11.93 26.70
C ILE A 669 19.79 -12.00 28.21
N THR A 670 18.92 -12.75 28.90
CA THR A 670 19.04 -12.96 30.35
C THR A 670 20.31 -13.72 30.70
N LEU A 671 20.62 -14.80 29.98
CA LEU A 671 21.82 -15.60 30.19
C LEU A 671 23.10 -14.80 29.96
N VAL A 672 23.19 -14.08 28.83
CA VAL A 672 24.33 -13.20 28.50
C VAL A 672 24.49 -12.13 29.57
N SER A 673 23.38 -11.62 30.11
CA SER A 673 23.41 -10.65 31.21
C SER A 673 24.00 -11.21 32.50
N GLU A 674 23.68 -12.47 32.83
CA GLU A 674 24.21 -13.15 34.02
C GLU A 674 25.70 -13.48 33.85
N VAL A 675 26.09 -14.00 32.68
CA VAL A 675 27.49 -14.32 32.35
C VAL A 675 28.36 -13.06 32.29
N SER A 676 27.82 -11.96 31.75
CA SER A 676 28.52 -10.67 31.70
C SER A 676 28.49 -9.92 33.03
N GLU A 677 27.96 -10.53 34.09
CA GLU A 677 27.82 -9.98 35.44
C GLU A 677 27.19 -8.58 35.50
N ILE A 678 26.17 -8.33 34.68
CA ILE A 678 25.45 -7.04 34.71
C ILE A 678 24.71 -6.91 36.04
N LYS A 679 25.26 -6.11 36.95
CA LYS A 679 24.74 -5.85 38.30
C LYS A 679 24.40 -4.37 38.45
N GLY A 680 23.55 -4.08 39.42
CA GLY A 680 23.25 -2.72 39.85
C GLY A 680 23.14 -2.65 41.37
N ASP A 681 23.67 -1.60 41.97
CA ASP A 681 23.45 -1.36 43.40
C ASP A 681 22.57 -0.14 43.64
N ALA A 682 21.35 -0.37 44.12
CA ALA A 682 20.38 0.68 44.44
C ALA A 682 20.87 1.63 45.56
N LYS A 683 21.86 1.21 46.37
CA LYS A 683 22.44 2.01 47.47
C LYS A 683 23.70 2.78 47.06
N SER A 684 24.29 2.48 45.91
CA SER A 684 25.44 3.23 45.40
C SER A 684 25.05 4.66 45.01
N PRO A 685 26.03 5.57 44.86
CA PRO A 685 25.79 6.86 44.23
C PRO A 685 25.09 6.67 42.87
N LEU A 686 24.18 7.60 42.54
CA LEU A 686 23.43 7.51 41.30
C LEU A 686 24.38 7.58 40.10
N LEU A 687 24.21 6.68 39.15
CA LEU A 687 24.80 6.78 37.82
C LEU A 687 23.70 6.55 36.80
N ALA A 688 23.38 7.57 36.01
CA ALA A 688 22.41 7.49 34.93
C ALA A 688 23.02 8.01 33.63
N VAL A 689 22.60 7.47 32.50
CA VAL A 689 23.05 7.90 31.17
C VAL A 689 21.92 8.64 30.48
N VAL A 690 22.22 9.82 29.92
CA VAL A 690 21.27 10.61 29.13
C VAL A 690 21.00 9.93 27.80
N ILE A 691 19.74 9.62 27.54
CA ILE A 691 19.27 8.98 26.31
C ILE A 691 18.79 10.01 25.29
N GLU A 692 18.05 11.02 25.74
CA GLU A 692 17.50 12.07 24.89
C GLU A 692 17.25 13.33 25.73
N THR A 693 17.40 14.50 25.14
CA THR A 693 17.11 15.79 25.79
C THR A 693 16.15 16.62 24.94
N SER A 694 15.15 17.21 25.61
CA SER A 694 14.11 17.98 24.93
C SER A 694 13.67 19.20 25.75
N LYS A 695 12.96 20.10 25.09
CA LYS A 695 12.38 21.29 25.70
C LYS A 695 10.87 21.25 25.53
N GLU A 696 10.15 21.17 26.64
CA GLU A 696 8.68 21.12 26.67
C GLU A 696 8.09 22.37 27.32
N LYS A 697 6.76 22.55 27.22
CA LYS A 697 6.05 23.73 27.77
C LYS A 697 6.19 23.88 29.29
N GLY A 698 6.62 22.84 30.01
CA GLY A 698 6.88 22.85 31.46
C GLY A 698 8.34 23.04 31.86
N GLY A 699 9.27 23.11 30.90
CA GLY A 699 10.71 23.26 31.16
C GLY A 699 11.57 22.26 30.38
N LEU A 700 12.85 22.20 30.74
CA LEU A 700 13.82 21.28 30.15
C LEU A 700 13.62 19.87 30.70
N THR A 701 13.44 18.91 29.80
CA THR A 701 13.25 17.50 30.15
C THR A 701 14.41 16.66 29.63
N VAL A 702 14.81 15.68 30.43
CA VAL A 702 15.92 14.78 30.12
C VAL A 702 15.43 13.36 30.32
N SER A 703 15.47 12.56 29.26
CA SER A 703 15.22 11.12 29.32
C SER A 703 16.54 10.40 29.59
N LEU A 704 16.53 9.48 30.53
CA LEU A 704 17.71 8.77 31.00
C LEU A 704 17.41 7.30 31.31
N VAL A 705 18.47 6.50 31.45
CA VAL A 705 18.40 5.15 32.00
C VAL A 705 19.35 5.08 33.20
N VAL A 706 18.85 4.59 34.33
CA VAL A 706 19.63 4.45 35.56
C VAL A 706 20.48 3.17 35.48
N ARG A 707 21.79 3.27 35.70
CA ARG A 707 22.70 2.12 35.76
C ARG A 707 22.96 1.68 37.20
N ASP A 708 23.21 2.63 38.10
CA ASP A 708 23.46 2.39 39.52
C ASP A 708 22.80 3.46 40.38
N GLY A 709 22.56 3.14 41.65
CA GLY A 709 21.88 4.00 42.61
C GLY A 709 20.38 4.15 42.34
N THR A 710 19.71 4.94 43.19
CA THR A 710 18.28 5.21 43.06
C THR A 710 18.07 6.70 42.81
N LEU A 711 17.36 7.04 41.74
CA LEU A 711 17.04 8.44 41.41
C LEU A 711 15.71 8.82 42.04
N LYS A 712 15.67 9.89 42.84
CA LYS A 712 14.49 10.34 43.58
C LYS A 712 14.12 11.79 43.28
N VAL A 713 12.85 12.13 43.50
CA VAL A 713 12.39 13.52 43.48
C VAL A 713 13.07 14.30 44.61
N GLY A 714 13.64 15.46 44.28
CA GLY A 714 14.37 16.32 45.21
C GLY A 714 15.89 16.14 45.19
N ASP A 715 16.41 15.09 44.55
CA ASP A 715 17.84 14.87 44.40
C ASP A 715 18.53 16.03 43.67
N ILE A 716 19.78 16.29 44.06
CA ILE A 716 20.66 17.21 43.35
C ILE A 716 21.56 16.38 42.44
N LEU A 717 21.46 16.64 41.15
CA LEU A 717 22.14 15.93 40.08
C LEU A 717 23.17 16.84 39.44
N TYR A 718 24.34 16.28 39.18
CA TYR A 718 25.40 16.90 38.42
C TYR A 718 25.49 16.20 37.06
N ALA A 719 25.78 16.96 36.00
CA ALA A 719 25.97 16.45 34.64
C ALA A 719 26.93 17.39 33.90
N GLU A 720 28.19 17.00 33.71
CA GLU A 720 29.27 17.80 33.08
C GLU A 720 29.24 19.32 33.42
N LYS A 721 28.48 20.11 32.64
CA LYS A 721 28.38 21.58 32.73
C LYS A 721 27.11 22.08 33.44
N SER A 722 26.27 21.20 33.98
CA SER A 722 24.97 21.56 34.55
C SER A 722 24.69 20.87 35.88
N GLU A 723 23.96 21.59 36.74
CA GLU A 723 23.43 21.12 38.01
C GLU A 723 21.90 21.23 37.97
N CYS A 724 21.23 20.25 38.57
CA CYS A 724 19.78 20.10 38.53
C CYS A 724 19.25 19.61 39.87
N LYS A 725 18.27 20.33 40.43
CA LYS A 725 17.41 19.76 41.47
C LYS A 725 16.20 19.12 40.80
N VAL A 726 15.99 17.82 41.04
CA VAL A 726 14.88 17.06 40.44
C VAL A 726 13.54 17.59 40.98
N ARG A 727 12.78 18.27 40.11
CA ARG A 727 11.44 18.81 40.42
C ARG A 727 10.32 17.86 40.04
N GLY A 728 10.54 17.02 39.05
CA GLY A 728 9.58 16.02 38.58
C GLY A 728 10.30 14.80 38.02
N LEU A 729 9.69 13.64 38.22
CA LEU A 729 10.20 12.34 37.82
C LEU A 729 9.07 11.51 37.22
N PHE A 730 9.30 10.93 36.05
CA PHE A 730 8.31 10.19 35.27
C PHE A 730 8.89 8.88 34.76
N ASP A 731 8.10 7.81 34.76
CA ASP A 731 8.48 6.52 34.16
C ASP A 731 8.41 6.55 32.62
N TYR A 732 8.80 5.46 31.98
CA TYR A 732 8.72 5.30 30.51
C TYR A 732 7.31 5.34 29.93
N GLN A 733 6.26 5.20 30.75
CA GLN A 733 4.86 5.36 30.34
C GLN A 733 4.38 6.82 30.47
N GLY A 734 5.22 7.71 31.02
CA GLY A 734 4.90 9.10 31.31
C GLY A 734 4.12 9.30 32.61
N LYS A 735 4.03 8.30 33.48
CA LYS A 735 3.39 8.43 34.80
C LYS A 735 4.38 8.99 35.80
N SER A 736 3.92 9.89 36.66
CA SER A 736 4.77 10.43 37.73
C SER A 736 5.10 9.34 38.75
N VAL A 737 6.38 9.24 39.09
CA VAL A 737 6.91 8.28 40.05
C VAL A 737 7.76 8.98 41.11
N LYS A 738 7.94 8.36 42.27
CA LYS A 738 8.77 8.92 43.36
C LYS A 738 10.24 8.59 43.21
N GLU A 739 10.54 7.43 42.61
CA GLU A 739 11.90 6.95 42.39
C GLU A 739 12.00 6.12 41.11
N ILE A 740 13.21 6.05 40.54
CA ILE A 740 13.60 5.16 39.43
C ILE A 740 14.77 4.30 39.89
N LEU A 741 14.65 2.99 39.71
CA LEU A 741 15.62 1.99 40.14
C LEU A 741 16.66 1.66 39.06
N PRO A 742 17.80 1.03 39.42
CA PRO A 742 18.77 0.54 38.45
C PRO A 742 18.14 -0.35 37.38
N GLY A 743 18.48 -0.08 36.11
CA GLY A 743 17.98 -0.77 34.92
C GLY A 743 16.66 -0.22 34.36
N ASP A 744 15.93 0.61 35.12
CA ASP A 744 14.69 1.22 34.65
C ASP A 744 14.95 2.56 33.92
N PRO A 745 14.26 2.82 32.79
CA PRO A 745 14.27 4.11 32.12
C PRO A 745 13.28 5.11 32.74
N GLY A 746 13.57 6.40 32.62
CA GLY A 746 12.58 7.45 32.85
C GLY A 746 13.03 8.85 32.51
N GLN A 747 12.22 9.83 32.88
CA GLN A 747 12.35 11.21 32.47
C GLN A 747 12.35 12.15 33.68
N ILE A 748 13.25 13.14 33.66
CA ILE A 748 13.41 14.12 34.72
C ILE A 748 13.13 15.54 34.24
N LEU A 749 12.57 16.33 35.15
CA LEU A 749 12.36 17.77 35.01
C LEU A 749 13.14 18.49 36.11
N GLY A 750 14.01 19.43 35.74
CA GLY A 750 14.79 20.17 36.75
C GLY A 750 16.01 20.91 36.23
N PHE A 751 16.56 20.50 35.09
CA PHE A 751 17.76 21.12 34.53
C PHE A 751 17.51 22.58 34.12
N SER A 752 18.51 23.43 34.38
CA SER A 752 18.54 24.81 33.88
C SER A 752 19.22 24.91 32.51
N ILE A 753 20.15 24.00 32.23
CA ILE A 753 20.88 23.86 30.96
C ILE A 753 20.81 22.38 30.57
N LEU A 754 20.46 22.09 29.31
CA LEU A 754 20.38 20.71 28.83
C LEU A 754 21.76 20.04 28.87
N PRO A 755 21.90 18.86 29.51
CA PRO A 755 23.11 18.07 29.39
C PRO A 755 23.24 17.47 27.97
N ASP A 756 24.47 17.12 27.60
CA ASP A 756 24.73 16.49 26.31
C ASP A 756 24.16 15.06 26.28
N VAL A 757 23.64 14.64 25.13
CA VAL A 757 23.11 13.28 24.96
C VAL A 757 24.25 12.26 25.06
N GLY A 758 24.07 11.23 25.90
CA GLY A 758 25.10 10.25 26.24
C GLY A 758 25.98 10.61 27.44
N SER A 759 25.82 11.80 28.03
CA SER A 759 26.53 12.18 29.26
C SER A 759 26.05 11.39 30.48
N ILE A 760 26.92 11.31 31.50
CA ILE A 760 26.63 10.67 32.77
C ILE A 760 26.06 11.71 33.74
N ILE A 761 24.98 11.34 34.41
CA ILE A 761 24.35 12.09 35.49
C ILE A 761 24.60 11.36 36.81
N SER A 762 25.01 12.09 37.84
CA SER A 762 25.24 11.53 39.18
C SER A 762 24.82 12.47 40.31
N THR A 763 24.52 11.91 41.47
CA THR A 763 24.38 12.66 42.73
C THR A 763 25.73 12.98 43.36
N ASP A 764 26.80 12.28 42.95
CA ASP A 764 28.17 12.54 43.40
C ASP A 764 28.94 13.26 42.29
N LYS A 765 29.32 14.50 42.57
CA LYS A 765 30.05 15.36 41.63
C LYS A 765 31.42 14.77 41.26
N SER A 766 32.04 13.96 42.13
CA SER A 766 33.37 13.37 41.91
C SER A 766 33.38 12.33 40.78
N LEU A 767 32.22 11.73 40.47
CA LEU A 767 32.07 10.71 39.42
C LEU A 767 31.96 11.32 38.01
N ILE A 768 31.93 12.65 37.92
CA ILE A 768 31.80 13.38 36.67
C ILE A 768 33.18 13.91 36.27
N LYS A 769 33.71 13.40 35.16
CA LYS A 769 34.95 13.93 34.59
C LYS A 769 34.64 15.28 33.94
N GLU A 770 35.17 16.37 34.49
CA GLU A 770 35.19 17.66 33.79
C GLU A 770 36.00 17.50 32.51
N SER A 771 35.36 17.70 31.35
CA SER A 771 36.07 17.75 30.08
C SER A 771 36.90 19.04 30.03
N THR A 772 38.22 18.88 30.10
CA THR A 772 39.20 19.95 29.88
C THR A 772 38.99 20.60 28.51
N LYS A 773 38.69 21.91 28.52
CA LYS A 773 38.77 22.89 27.41
C LYS A 773 38.32 22.38 26.03
N VAL A 774 37.05 22.60 25.69
CA VAL A 774 36.65 22.80 24.29
C VAL A 774 36.67 24.29 23.99
N SER A 775 37.52 24.66 23.04
CA SER A 775 37.61 25.98 22.44
C SER A 775 36.23 26.49 22.05
N THR A 776 35.82 27.60 22.65
CA THR A 776 34.79 28.47 22.06
C THR A 776 35.35 28.97 20.74
N LYS A 777 35.12 28.23 19.65
CA LYS A 777 35.00 28.87 18.35
C LYS A 777 33.79 29.79 18.48
N LYS A 778 34.06 31.06 18.82
CA LYS A 778 33.20 32.15 18.41
C LYS A 778 33.12 32.02 16.89
N ASP A 779 32.05 31.40 16.39
CA ASP A 779 31.80 31.39 14.97
C ASP A 779 31.62 32.85 14.55
N GLN A 780 32.67 33.36 13.91
CA GLN A 780 32.60 34.54 13.08
C GLN A 780 31.45 34.31 12.11
N PHE A 781 30.51 35.24 12.04
CA PHE A 781 29.43 35.21 11.05
C PHE A 781 30.01 34.85 9.68
N LYS A 782 29.73 33.63 9.23
CA LYS A 782 30.17 33.19 7.91
C LYS A 782 29.45 34.09 6.92
N LYS A 783 30.20 34.88 6.14
CA LYS A 783 29.62 35.71 5.07
C LYS A 783 28.85 34.78 4.13
N ILE A 784 27.52 34.85 4.18
CA ILE A 784 26.62 34.06 3.33
C ILE A 784 26.91 34.46 1.88
N LYS A 785 27.23 33.49 1.02
CA LYS A 785 27.46 33.74 -0.41
C LYS A 785 26.12 33.97 -1.12
N GLU A 786 26.13 34.65 -2.27
CA GLU A 786 24.91 34.94 -3.05
C GLU A 786 24.13 33.69 -3.48
N ASP A 787 24.77 32.51 -3.55
CA ASP A 787 24.14 31.25 -3.95
C ASP A 787 23.79 30.31 -2.79
N GLU A 788 23.98 30.75 -1.54
CA GLU A 788 23.69 30.01 -0.32
C GLU A 788 22.33 30.41 0.27
N ILE A 789 21.60 29.45 0.83
CA ILE A 789 20.28 29.68 1.43
C ILE A 789 20.40 29.64 2.96
N PRO A 790 20.27 30.79 3.66
CA PRO A 790 20.33 30.83 5.10
C PRO A 790 19.06 30.25 5.73
N VAL A 791 19.23 29.41 6.76
CA VAL A 791 18.12 28.77 7.49
C VAL A 791 18.32 28.85 9.00
N ILE A 792 17.22 28.95 9.73
CA ILE A 792 17.17 28.75 11.19
C ILE A 792 16.43 27.43 11.44
N LEU A 793 17.04 26.53 12.22
CA LEU A 793 16.48 25.20 12.49
C LEU A 793 15.98 25.09 13.94
N LYS A 794 14.76 24.58 14.09
CA LYS A 794 14.18 24.22 15.40
C LYS A 794 13.78 22.76 15.40
N ALA A 795 14.19 22.01 16.41
CA ALA A 795 13.80 20.61 16.58
C ALA A 795 13.33 20.32 18.01
N LYS A 796 12.48 19.31 18.17
CA LYS A 796 11.89 18.99 19.48
C LYS A 796 12.92 18.49 20.50
N ASN A 797 13.90 17.76 20.03
CA ASN A 797 14.99 17.18 20.82
C ASN A 797 16.35 17.38 20.12
N VAL A 798 17.43 17.21 20.89
CA VAL A 798 18.80 17.43 20.39
C VAL A 798 19.15 16.43 19.31
N GLY A 799 18.79 15.15 19.47
CA GLY A 799 19.14 14.13 18.48
C GLY A 799 18.57 14.46 17.09
N ALA A 800 17.31 14.89 17.01
CA ALA A 800 16.70 15.30 15.75
C ALA A 800 17.38 16.52 15.11
N LEU A 801 17.81 17.48 15.92
CA LEU A 801 18.50 18.67 15.45
C LEU A 801 19.82 18.29 14.78
N GLU A 802 20.61 17.43 15.42
CA GLU A 802 21.88 16.96 14.87
C GLU A 802 21.71 16.14 13.58
N ALA A 803 20.67 15.30 13.53
CA ALA A 803 20.34 14.54 12.33
C ALA A 803 19.99 15.47 11.16
N LEU A 804 19.21 16.52 11.42
CA LEU A 804 18.90 17.55 10.44
C LEU A 804 20.15 18.26 9.94
N GLU A 805 20.99 18.77 10.84
CA GLU A 805 22.22 19.49 10.48
C GLU A 805 23.16 18.65 9.61
N SER A 806 23.31 17.37 9.93
CA SER A 806 24.18 16.46 9.17
C SER A 806 23.63 16.08 7.79
N SER A 807 22.33 16.29 7.55
CA SER A 807 21.62 15.89 6.33
C SER A 807 21.27 17.06 5.41
N LEU A 808 21.70 18.28 5.75
CA LEU A 808 21.43 19.46 4.95
C LEU A 808 22.16 19.42 3.59
N PRO A 809 21.52 19.89 2.50
CA PRO A 809 22.20 20.07 1.23
C PRO A 809 23.36 21.07 1.32
N ALA A 810 24.42 20.88 0.52
CA ALA A 810 25.65 21.67 0.58
C ALA A 810 25.49 23.20 0.42
N LYS A 811 24.40 23.67 -0.21
CA LYS A 811 24.09 25.10 -0.41
C LYS A 811 23.20 25.71 0.68
N VAL A 812 22.83 24.94 1.70
CA VAL A 812 22.03 25.42 2.84
C VAL A 812 22.99 25.76 3.98
N VAL A 813 22.88 26.98 4.51
CA VAL A 813 23.72 27.48 5.61
C VAL A 813 22.85 27.68 6.84
N VAL A 814 23.19 27.01 7.94
CA VAL A 814 22.52 27.20 9.22
C VAL A 814 23.02 28.49 9.85
N VAL A 815 22.12 29.45 10.06
CA VAL A 815 22.37 30.72 10.76
C VAL A 815 22.24 30.54 12.27
N ASP A 816 21.22 29.80 12.69
CA ASP A 816 21.00 29.41 14.08
C ASP A 816 20.27 28.06 14.13
N SER A 817 20.53 27.28 15.18
CA SER A 817 19.84 26.04 15.45
C SER A 817 19.63 25.85 16.95
N SER A 818 18.43 25.44 17.35
CA SER A 818 18.13 25.21 18.77
C SER A 818 16.94 24.29 19.00
N VAL A 819 16.83 23.77 20.23
CA VAL A 819 15.80 22.83 20.64
C VAL A 819 14.57 23.53 21.23
N GLY A 820 13.39 23.07 20.83
CA GLY A 820 12.08 23.55 21.29
C GLY A 820 11.29 24.32 20.23
N ASP A 821 10.14 24.85 20.65
CA ASP A 821 9.24 25.62 19.80
C ASP A 821 9.89 26.90 19.26
N VAL A 822 9.42 27.36 18.10
CA VAL A 822 9.86 28.63 17.49
C VAL A 822 9.39 29.81 18.35
N LEU A 823 10.31 30.74 18.61
CA LEU A 823 10.12 31.97 19.39
C LEU A 823 10.09 33.21 18.50
N GLU A 824 9.61 34.33 19.04
CA GLU A 824 9.57 35.62 18.35
C GLU A 824 10.98 36.13 18.00
N SER A 825 11.98 35.84 18.86
CA SER A 825 13.38 36.15 18.60
C SER A 825 13.93 35.48 17.34
N ASP A 826 13.47 34.27 17.02
CA ASP A 826 13.92 33.52 15.84
C ASP A 826 13.41 34.19 14.56
N VAL A 827 12.18 34.72 14.60
CA VAL A 827 11.58 35.47 13.48
C VAL A 827 12.34 36.78 13.26
N LEU A 828 12.65 37.52 14.33
CA LEU A 828 13.43 38.75 14.23
C LEU A 828 14.85 38.49 13.68
N MET A 829 15.49 37.41 14.12
CA MET A 829 16.80 36.99 13.60
C MET A 829 16.74 36.61 12.13
N ALA A 830 15.73 35.82 11.74
CA ALA A 830 15.48 35.46 10.35
C ALA A 830 15.27 36.69 9.46
N ARG A 831 14.56 37.71 9.97
CA ARG A 831 14.42 38.98 9.27
C ARG A 831 15.76 39.67 9.02
N SER A 832 16.60 39.76 10.05
CA SER A 832 17.89 40.46 9.96
C SER A 832 18.91 39.76 9.06
N THR A 833 18.81 38.44 8.95
CA THR A 833 19.77 37.59 8.22
C THR A 833 19.26 37.10 6.87
N GLY A 834 18.00 37.39 6.54
CA GLY A 834 17.31 36.85 5.35
C GLY A 834 17.03 35.34 5.45
N ALA A 835 17.21 34.74 6.63
CA ALA A 835 17.03 33.32 6.84
C ALA A 835 15.56 32.90 6.80
N ARG A 836 15.33 31.62 6.54
CA ARG A 836 14.00 30.99 6.64
C ARG A 836 13.98 30.07 7.84
N VAL A 837 12.86 30.04 8.57
CA VAL A 837 12.74 29.24 9.80
C VAL A 837 12.12 27.88 9.47
N PHE A 838 12.77 26.80 9.89
CA PHE A 838 12.30 25.43 9.72
C PHE A 838 12.15 24.75 11.09
N ALA A 839 10.94 24.29 11.41
CA ALA A 839 10.60 23.62 12.66
C ALA A 839 10.27 22.14 12.43
N TYR A 840 11.07 21.24 12.97
CA TYR A 840 10.89 19.79 12.92
C TYR A 840 10.40 19.25 14.25
N ASP A 841 9.24 18.59 14.23
CA ASP A 841 8.49 18.12 15.40
C ASP A 841 8.27 19.17 16.51
N SER A 842 8.49 20.45 16.18
CA SER A 842 8.42 21.60 17.10
C SER A 842 7.20 22.48 16.80
N GLY A 843 6.69 23.15 17.82
CA GLY A 843 5.57 24.07 17.74
C GLY A 843 5.95 25.42 17.14
N ILE A 844 4.95 26.09 16.57
CA ILE A 844 5.00 27.52 16.21
C ILE A 844 3.70 28.09 16.76
N SER A 845 3.79 29.08 17.67
CA SER A 845 2.60 29.68 18.26
C SER A 845 1.90 30.61 17.25
N ASN A 846 0.60 30.89 17.46
CA ASN A 846 -0.13 31.82 16.61
C ASN A 846 0.41 33.26 16.68
N SER A 847 1.00 33.68 17.81
CA SER A 847 1.64 35.00 17.90
C SER A 847 2.88 35.08 17.01
N VAL A 848 3.71 34.03 17.02
CA VAL A 848 4.92 33.91 16.20
C VAL A 848 4.58 33.85 14.71
N LEU A 849 3.51 33.14 14.32
CA LEU A 849 3.04 33.12 12.92
C LEU A 849 2.62 34.50 12.43
N LYS A 850 1.83 35.25 13.24
CA LYS A 850 1.42 36.62 12.90
C LYS A 850 2.62 37.56 12.77
N LEU A 851 3.60 37.43 13.66
CA LEU A 851 4.84 38.21 13.58
C LEU A 851 5.64 37.87 12.32
N ALA A 852 5.75 36.58 11.98
CA ALA A 852 6.43 36.14 10.77
C ALA A 852 5.76 36.66 9.49
N GLU A 853 4.42 36.70 9.45
CA GLU A 853 3.66 37.30 8.36
C GLU A 853 3.92 38.81 8.25
N ALA A 854 3.89 39.54 9.38
CA ALA A 854 4.15 40.97 9.42
C ALA A 854 5.58 41.32 8.96
N GLU A 855 6.57 40.56 9.40
CA GLU A 855 7.99 40.74 9.07
C GLU A 855 8.41 40.06 7.75
N LYS A 856 7.46 39.45 7.01
CA LYS A 856 7.67 38.73 5.75
C LYS A 856 8.70 37.59 5.83
N VAL A 857 8.82 36.96 6.99
CA VAL A 857 9.70 35.81 7.23
C VAL A 857 8.96 34.52 6.91
N LYS A 858 9.58 33.66 6.09
CA LYS A 858 9.00 32.35 5.75
C LYS A 858 9.30 31.35 6.87
N THR A 859 8.25 30.79 7.46
CA THR A 859 8.32 29.73 8.46
C THR A 859 7.73 28.43 7.88
N TYR A 860 8.37 27.30 8.17
CA TYR A 860 7.95 25.99 7.71
C TYR A 860 7.95 25.00 8.87
N LYS A 861 6.93 24.16 8.96
CA LYS A 861 6.77 23.17 10.03
C LYS A 861 6.63 21.76 9.45
N PHE A 862 7.37 20.81 10.01
CA PHE A 862 7.42 19.42 9.56
C PHE A 862 7.31 18.46 10.73
N LYS A 863 6.77 17.27 10.45
CA LYS A 863 6.73 16.14 11.39
C LYS A 863 7.62 14.98 10.96
N ILE A 864 8.11 15.01 9.71
CA ILE A 864 8.95 13.96 9.10
C ILE A 864 10.20 14.63 8.53
N ILE A 865 11.38 14.07 8.82
CA ILE A 865 12.66 14.71 8.52
C ILE A 865 12.87 14.88 7.00
N TYR A 866 12.43 13.92 6.19
CA TYR A 866 12.52 13.98 4.73
C TYR A 866 11.66 15.06 4.11
N GLU A 867 10.46 15.33 4.64
CA GLU A 867 9.61 16.39 4.09
C GLU A 867 10.30 17.76 4.22
N LEU A 868 11.07 17.94 5.30
CA LEU A 868 11.88 19.14 5.52
C LEU A 868 13.04 19.20 4.52
N ILE A 869 13.79 18.12 4.36
CA ILE A 869 14.93 18.04 3.42
C ILE A 869 14.44 18.22 1.98
N ASP A 870 13.36 17.56 1.58
CA ASP A 870 12.73 17.70 0.27
C ASP A 870 12.29 19.14 0.03
N LYS A 871 11.74 19.82 1.05
CA LYS A 871 11.36 21.23 0.92
C LYS A 871 12.58 22.13 0.72
N LEU A 872 13.68 21.85 1.42
CA LEU A 872 14.95 22.55 1.21
C LEU A 872 15.49 22.32 -0.20
N GLN A 873 15.40 21.09 -0.73
CA GLN A 873 15.78 20.77 -2.10
C GLN A 873 14.87 21.44 -3.15
N GLU A 874 13.55 21.47 -2.94
CA GLU A 874 12.61 22.20 -3.81
C GLU A 874 12.95 23.69 -3.85
N ILE A 875 13.28 24.27 -2.69
CA ILE A 875 13.71 25.66 -2.57
C ILE A 875 15.03 25.93 -3.33
N LEU A 876 15.95 24.96 -3.35
CA LEU A 876 17.19 25.01 -4.13
C LEU A 876 16.94 24.85 -5.65
N LEU A 877 16.00 23.98 -6.03
CA LEU A 877 15.68 23.65 -7.42
C LEU A 877 14.81 24.72 -8.10
N GLY A 878 13.92 25.38 -7.35
CA GLY A 878 13.05 26.48 -7.84
C GLY A 878 13.80 27.73 -8.32
N GLY A 879 15.13 27.68 -8.43
CA GLY A 879 15.99 28.68 -9.04
C GLY A 879 16.64 28.27 -10.37
N LYS A 880 16.29 27.15 -11.01
CA LYS A 880 16.89 26.72 -12.30
C LYS A 880 15.91 26.74 -13.47
N GLU A 881 16.23 27.52 -14.51
CA GLU A 881 15.55 27.51 -15.83
C GLU A 881 15.91 26.21 -16.60
N GLU A 882 14.91 25.52 -17.17
CA GLU A 882 15.09 24.28 -17.93
C GLU A 882 15.18 24.56 -19.43
N ILE A 883 16.21 24.03 -20.11
CA ILE A 883 16.40 24.24 -21.55
C ILE A 883 15.45 23.34 -22.35
N LEU A 884 14.53 23.95 -23.10
CA LEU A 884 13.56 23.30 -23.97
C LEU A 884 14.13 22.92 -25.35
N GLY A 885 15.11 23.68 -25.84
CA GLY A 885 15.75 23.42 -27.13
C GLY A 885 16.79 24.45 -27.55
N LYS A 886 17.62 24.09 -28.52
CA LYS A 886 18.64 24.92 -29.15
C LYS A 886 18.48 24.89 -30.66
N ALA A 887 18.66 26.04 -31.31
CA ALA A 887 18.66 26.17 -32.77
C ALA A 887 19.82 27.04 -33.24
N GLU A 888 20.53 26.60 -34.26
CA GLU A 888 21.68 27.31 -34.82
C GLU A 888 21.22 28.18 -35.99
N ILE A 889 21.72 29.42 -36.06
CA ILE A 889 21.46 30.35 -37.15
C ILE A 889 22.35 29.99 -38.33
N ILE A 890 21.73 29.60 -39.45
CA ILE A 890 22.41 29.14 -40.67
C ILE A 890 22.31 30.15 -41.82
N ALA A 891 21.37 31.10 -41.75
CA ALA A 891 21.16 32.11 -42.78
C ALA A 891 20.57 33.40 -42.20
N GLU A 892 20.77 34.52 -42.90
CA GLU A 892 20.20 35.82 -42.57
C GLU A 892 19.41 36.35 -43.76
N PHE A 893 18.20 36.87 -43.52
CA PHE A 893 17.36 37.47 -44.55
C PHE A 893 16.93 38.90 -44.18
N PRO A 894 17.10 39.90 -45.06
CA PRO A 894 16.58 41.25 -44.81
C PRO A 894 15.05 41.29 -44.94
N PHE A 895 14.37 42.00 -44.03
CA PHE A 895 12.91 42.17 -44.03
C PHE A 895 12.50 43.48 -43.33
N ASN A 896 12.01 44.47 -44.08
CA ASN A 896 11.46 45.74 -43.59
C ASN A 896 12.26 46.35 -42.42
N ASP A 897 13.50 46.78 -42.70
CA ASP A 897 14.47 47.36 -41.75
C ASP A 897 14.90 46.45 -40.58
N LYS A 898 14.45 45.19 -40.57
CA LYS A 898 14.87 44.13 -39.64
C LYS A 898 15.54 42.97 -40.39
N LYS A 899 16.14 42.06 -39.64
CA LYS A 899 16.80 40.83 -40.11
C LYS A 899 16.06 39.61 -39.58
N ILE A 900 15.75 38.64 -40.42
CA ILE A 900 15.17 37.35 -40.03
C ILE A 900 16.31 36.34 -39.91
N ALA A 901 16.39 35.65 -38.78
CA ALA A 901 17.33 34.56 -38.59
C ALA A 901 16.74 33.26 -39.16
N GLY A 902 17.36 32.72 -40.21
CA GLY A 902 17.12 31.38 -40.71
C GLY A 902 17.86 30.38 -39.84
N CYS A 903 17.12 29.53 -39.14
CA CYS A 903 17.64 28.66 -38.08
C CYS A 903 17.35 27.18 -38.37
N LYS A 904 18.20 26.31 -37.83
CA LYS A 904 17.99 24.86 -37.81
C LYS A 904 18.02 24.35 -36.38
N VAL A 905 16.99 23.60 -35.97
CA VAL A 905 16.92 23.07 -34.60
C VAL A 905 17.93 21.94 -34.43
N THR A 906 18.90 22.12 -33.52
CA THR A 906 19.94 21.13 -33.24
C THR A 906 19.53 20.16 -32.14
N ASN A 907 18.80 20.63 -31.13
CA ASN A 907 18.31 19.80 -30.02
C ASN A 907 17.01 20.36 -29.45
N GLY A 908 16.10 19.50 -28.99
CA GLY A 908 14.84 19.90 -28.37
C GLY A 908 13.89 20.62 -29.32
N LYS A 909 13.15 21.61 -28.82
CA LYS A 909 12.18 22.36 -29.63
C LYS A 909 12.23 23.87 -29.37
N ILE A 910 11.97 24.64 -30.40
CA ILE A 910 11.81 26.10 -30.31
C ILE A 910 10.31 26.41 -30.33
N VAL A 911 9.82 27.11 -29.31
CA VAL A 911 8.41 27.45 -29.14
C VAL A 911 8.26 28.97 -29.16
N LYS A 912 7.31 29.48 -29.96
CA LYS A 912 7.11 30.94 -30.13
C LYS A 912 6.84 31.67 -28.80
N THR A 913 6.14 31.01 -27.86
CA THR A 913 5.74 31.59 -26.57
C THR A 913 6.74 31.38 -25.44
N ALA A 914 7.84 30.66 -25.67
CA ALA A 914 8.86 30.42 -24.64
C ALA A 914 9.77 31.64 -24.45
N ASN A 915 10.49 31.68 -23.31
CA ASN A 915 11.57 32.63 -23.13
C ASN A 915 12.76 32.17 -23.98
N LEU A 916 13.33 33.06 -24.78
CA LEU A 916 14.47 32.75 -25.64
C LEU A 916 15.67 33.63 -25.26
N TYR A 917 16.88 33.14 -25.50
CA TYR A 917 18.08 33.98 -25.47
C TYR A 917 19.04 33.58 -26.59
N LEU A 918 19.86 34.54 -27.03
CA LEU A 918 20.88 34.36 -28.07
C LEU A 918 22.23 34.02 -27.42
N GLU A 919 22.93 33.03 -27.94
CA GLU A 919 24.22 32.53 -27.47
C GLU A 919 25.26 32.61 -28.59
N ARG A 920 26.40 33.26 -28.34
CA ARG A 920 27.56 33.30 -29.26
C ARG A 920 28.78 32.73 -28.54
N ASN A 921 29.40 31.70 -29.10
CA ASN A 921 30.57 31.02 -28.50
C ASN A 921 30.35 30.59 -27.03
N GLY A 922 29.15 30.11 -26.67
CA GLY A 922 28.83 29.67 -25.31
C GLY A 922 28.43 30.77 -24.33
N LYS A 923 28.40 32.06 -24.74
CA LYS A 923 28.01 33.19 -23.89
C LYS A 923 26.65 33.77 -24.30
N GLU A 924 25.79 34.05 -23.32
CA GLU A 924 24.49 34.70 -23.53
C GLU A 924 24.69 36.18 -23.94
N MET A 925 24.25 36.51 -25.15
CA MET A 925 24.30 37.86 -25.72
C MET A 925 23.11 38.72 -25.27
N GLY A 926 21.97 38.08 -24.96
CA GLY A 926 20.78 38.75 -24.45
C GLY A 926 19.50 37.94 -24.65
N ARG A 927 18.47 38.28 -23.87
CA ARG A 927 17.15 37.65 -23.93
C ARG A 927 16.30 38.27 -25.05
N ILE A 928 15.60 37.40 -25.79
CA ILE A 928 14.78 37.76 -26.95
C ILE A 928 13.39 37.10 -26.86
N LYS A 929 12.41 37.67 -27.56
CA LYS A 929 11.06 37.11 -27.72
C LYS A 929 10.75 36.92 -29.19
N ALA A 930 10.18 35.78 -29.58
CA ALA A 930 9.79 35.52 -30.96
C ALA A 930 8.54 36.32 -31.34
N VAL A 931 8.68 37.25 -32.29
CA VAL A 931 7.56 38.00 -32.91
C VAL A 931 6.88 37.13 -33.96
N SER A 932 7.64 36.41 -34.77
CA SER A 932 7.13 35.46 -35.76
C SER A 932 8.05 34.26 -35.91
N LEU A 933 7.45 33.11 -36.18
CA LEU A 933 8.12 31.82 -36.34
C LEU A 933 7.51 31.12 -37.56
N LYS A 934 8.27 30.96 -38.65
CA LYS A 934 7.74 30.46 -39.93
C LYS A 934 8.54 29.28 -40.48
N LYS A 935 7.84 28.28 -41.01
CA LYS A 935 8.43 27.20 -41.82
C LYS A 935 8.03 27.43 -43.28
N GLY A 936 8.99 27.84 -44.11
CA GLY A 936 8.68 28.36 -45.44
C GLY A 936 7.74 29.57 -45.36
N LYS A 937 6.56 29.48 -45.98
CA LYS A 937 5.56 30.56 -45.97
C LYS A 937 4.54 30.45 -44.83
N GLN A 938 4.49 29.35 -44.09
CA GLN A 938 3.48 29.10 -43.05
C GLN A 938 3.99 29.48 -41.65
N GLU A 939 3.14 30.15 -40.86
CA GLU A 939 3.45 30.47 -39.46
C GLU A 939 3.15 29.27 -38.54
N VAL A 940 4.06 28.98 -37.61
CA VAL A 940 4.02 27.80 -36.74
C VAL A 940 4.26 28.19 -35.28
N MET A 941 3.69 27.43 -34.35
CA MET A 941 3.83 27.68 -32.91
C MET A 941 5.04 26.98 -32.28
N GLU A 942 5.49 25.87 -32.90
CA GLU A 942 6.66 25.10 -32.46
C GLU A 942 7.42 24.53 -33.66
N VAL A 943 8.72 24.34 -33.51
CA VAL A 943 9.61 23.71 -34.50
C VAL A 943 10.44 22.62 -33.81
N LYS A 944 10.51 21.43 -34.44
CA LYS A 944 11.07 20.20 -33.86
C LYS A 944 12.54 19.97 -34.28
N PRO A 945 13.28 19.05 -33.63
CA PRO A 945 14.67 18.77 -33.98
C PRO A 945 14.86 18.43 -35.46
N GLY A 946 15.92 18.96 -36.06
CA GLY A 946 16.29 18.71 -37.46
C GLY A 946 15.51 19.55 -38.49
N GLU A 947 14.49 20.30 -38.08
CA GLU A 947 13.72 21.17 -38.98
C GLU A 947 14.34 22.57 -39.10
N GLU A 948 14.14 23.19 -40.26
CA GLU A 948 14.56 24.56 -40.57
C GLU A 948 13.37 25.53 -40.49
N PHE A 949 13.62 26.72 -39.97
CA PHE A 949 12.60 27.76 -39.76
C PHE A 949 13.21 29.16 -39.80
N GLY A 950 12.40 30.17 -40.12
CA GLY A 950 12.75 31.57 -39.94
C GLY A 950 12.14 32.13 -38.66
N ILE A 951 12.92 32.87 -37.87
CA ILE A 951 12.46 33.58 -36.68
C ILE A 951 12.76 35.07 -36.79
N LEU A 952 11.74 35.88 -36.47
CA LEU A 952 11.86 37.31 -36.21
C LEU A 952 11.67 37.51 -34.71
N PHE A 953 12.58 38.20 -34.04
CA PHE A 953 12.55 38.36 -32.59
C PHE A 953 12.82 39.80 -32.13
N GLU A 954 12.40 40.12 -30.91
CA GLU A 954 12.60 41.43 -30.28
C GLU A 954 13.16 41.30 -28.86
N PRO A 955 14.12 42.16 -28.44
CA PRO A 955 14.78 43.19 -29.24
C PRO A 955 15.62 42.58 -30.37
N GLN A 956 15.80 43.34 -31.45
CA GLN A 956 16.58 42.92 -32.62
C GLN A 956 18.08 42.98 -32.29
N LEU A 957 18.57 41.95 -31.61
CA LEU A 957 20.00 41.81 -31.29
C LEU A 957 20.82 41.53 -32.56
N ASP A 958 22.07 41.98 -32.55
CA ASP A 958 23.03 41.69 -33.62
C ASP A 958 23.43 40.20 -33.58
N PHE A 959 22.95 39.43 -34.55
CA PHE A 959 23.21 38.00 -34.68
C PHE A 959 24.04 37.69 -35.91
N ALA A 960 24.85 36.63 -35.85
CA ALA A 960 25.69 36.14 -36.92
C ALA A 960 25.36 34.67 -37.25
N ILE A 961 25.72 34.23 -38.45
CA ILE A 961 25.66 32.81 -38.82
C ILE A 961 26.58 32.03 -37.87
N GLY A 962 26.05 30.97 -37.27
CA GLY A 962 26.71 30.16 -36.23
C GLY A 962 26.29 30.49 -34.79
N ASP A 963 25.56 31.57 -34.55
CA ASP A 963 24.97 31.83 -33.23
C ASP A 963 23.84 30.84 -32.91
N VAL A 964 23.55 30.64 -31.62
CA VAL A 964 22.56 29.67 -31.15
C VAL A 964 21.44 30.37 -30.39
N ILE A 965 20.19 30.12 -30.80
CA ILE A 965 19.00 30.52 -30.07
C ILE A 965 18.63 29.39 -29.10
N VAL A 966 18.51 29.71 -27.82
CA VAL A 966 18.13 28.76 -26.78
C VAL A 966 16.75 29.10 -26.25
N SER A 967 15.88 28.09 -26.20
CA SER A 967 14.53 28.15 -25.63
C SER A 967 14.53 27.59 -24.22
N VAL A 968 13.96 28.32 -23.25
CA VAL A 968 13.90 27.92 -21.84
C VAL A 968 12.48 28.01 -21.27
N ALA A 969 12.16 27.08 -20.37
CA ALA A 969 11.01 27.11 -19.49
C ALA A 969 11.44 27.48 -18.07
N LYS A 970 10.62 28.27 -17.38
CA LYS A 970 10.77 28.54 -15.95
C LYS A 970 10.06 27.49 -15.11
#